data_AF-A0A2I0D159-F1
#
_entry.id   AF-A0A2I0D159-F1
#
_cell.length_a   1.000
_cell.length_b   1.000
_cell.length_c   1.000
_cell.angle_alpha   90.00
_cell.angle_beta   90.00
_cell.angle_gamma   90.00
#
_symmetry.space_group_name_H-M   'P 1'
#
loop_
_entity.id
_entity.type
_entity.pdbx_description
1 polymer ?
#
loop_
_entity_poly.entity_id
_entity_poly.type
_entity_poly.pdbx_seq_one_letter_code
_entity_poly.pdbx_strand_id
1 'polypeptide(L)'
;ATREEVIAFIRAHTEGSAPQPEEPVQMQVVPGGTRMFSFDVDTKSFKPDEYIVTVDAIHEKATGTALFNVLERPVPGQSLPSANSFSRQTSSSESYGGVYFIRINPIRDHYIGDAFAITGTTNLTSNEELLIQVYSSSFKPTMKSQSGEFSGVSGTIKLSSGQPLPTVVPTVAAIHTNAPAPSSTAVPAATREFSTTNVQVKQVDEADIIKTDGENIYVVSGNCMHIVRAYPAQNAEVLSTYQFTGTPEALYINDGKVVLIARDYGIRPFVECAPAACRGQSGYGERTFVYVFSVNDPKKPVLVRQLDIDGHYSSSRMIGTRLYFVTATPVPVPLDNLQLPAIRDDHGGTSTPAVYAFNRSGQEYAFSTLGSLDISRLEPVTGKTFLVGTAGTVYVSPSTLYIAVPDTSYSRGAASTTIYSFAIDNGKITYLAGGKVDGLLLSQYSLDEYDGYLRVATTIDASQNRWGTSTSSMVTVLDTSLRTTGILQGIAPNERIYAARFMGDRLYLVTFRETDPFFVIGLSDPARPKILGELKIPGYSSYLHPYDATHIIGIGKDSQSGPVKIALFDVADMNDPKLISSQSLGGEGSSSPVLTDPKAFLFDKERDILVLPLHLEDKYRCNAIGYDCYQPPAWGGVYVYGINPKTGFILKGKVTHYDGYYGDTSHVKRALYIENTLYTMSDAKIVMSDLSKALERMNEVKLL
;
A
#
# COMPACT_ATOMS: atom_id res chain seq x y z
N ALA A 1 20.70 -9.10 9.78
CA ALA A 1 21.61 -10.25 9.60
C ALA A 1 22.60 -9.95 8.48
N THR A 2 23.87 -10.36 8.62
CA THR A 2 24.86 -10.41 7.54
C THR A 2 24.49 -11.48 6.52
N ARG A 3 25.13 -11.48 5.34
CA ARG A 3 24.94 -12.51 4.32
C ARG A 3 25.19 -13.92 4.89
N GLU A 4 26.28 -14.07 5.65
CA GLU A 4 26.69 -15.33 6.25
C GLU A 4 25.69 -15.81 7.31
N GLU A 5 25.15 -14.90 8.12
CA GLU A 5 24.08 -15.20 9.09
C GLU A 5 22.79 -15.65 8.40
N VAL A 6 22.41 -15.01 7.28
CA VAL A 6 21.24 -15.41 6.49
C VAL A 6 21.43 -16.80 5.89
N ILE A 7 22.61 -17.09 5.33
CA ILE A 7 22.93 -18.42 4.79
C ILE A 7 22.88 -19.48 5.89
N ALA A 8 23.50 -19.20 7.05
CA ALA A 8 23.47 -20.10 8.19
C ALA A 8 22.04 -20.37 8.69
N PHE A 9 21.22 -19.32 8.77
CA PHE A 9 19.81 -19.43 9.12
C PHE A 9 19.06 -20.33 8.13
N ILE A 10 19.19 -20.09 6.83
CA ILE A 10 18.50 -20.88 5.80
C ILE A 10 18.92 -22.34 5.91
N ARG A 11 20.23 -22.63 5.95
CA ARG A 11 20.75 -24.01 6.09
C ARG A 11 20.17 -24.72 7.30
N ALA A 12 20.15 -24.06 8.47
CA ALA A 12 19.62 -24.63 9.70
C ALA A 12 18.12 -24.99 9.63
N HIS A 13 17.35 -24.34 8.74
CA HIS A 13 15.90 -24.54 8.60
C HIS A 13 15.50 -25.31 7.33
N THR A 14 16.43 -25.54 6.38
CA THR A 14 16.22 -26.35 5.18
C THR A 14 16.91 -27.72 5.26
N GLU A 15 18.02 -27.85 5.96
CA GLU A 15 18.81 -29.09 6.07
C GLU A 15 18.44 -29.85 7.36
N GLY A 16 17.35 -30.62 7.29
CA GLY A 16 16.94 -31.70 8.21
C GLY A 16 17.52 -31.70 9.63
N SER A 17 16.96 -30.89 10.52
CA SER A 17 16.92 -31.15 11.97
C SER A 17 15.55 -30.72 12.47
N ALA A 18 14.77 -31.66 13.03
CA ALA A 18 13.43 -31.36 13.54
C ALA A 18 13.51 -30.35 14.71
N PRO A 19 12.68 -29.29 14.73
CA PRO A 19 12.59 -28.44 15.91
C PRO A 19 11.86 -29.19 17.04
N GLN A 20 12.44 -29.15 18.25
CA GLN A 20 11.74 -29.45 19.49
C GLN A 20 10.65 -28.39 19.75
N PRO A 21 9.51 -28.73 20.38
CA PRO A 21 8.44 -27.77 20.65
C PRO A 21 8.69 -26.92 21.92
N GLU A 22 8.19 -25.68 21.87
CA GLU A 22 8.05 -24.62 22.93
C GLU A 22 9.36 -23.83 23.23
N GLU A 23 9.43 -22.49 23.24
CA GLU A 23 8.60 -21.38 23.77
C GLU A 23 8.71 -20.06 22.91
N PRO A 24 7.97 -18.94 23.18
CA PRO A 24 8.01 -17.73 22.33
C PRO A 24 9.41 -17.08 22.31
N VAL A 25 10.00 -17.00 21.11
CA VAL A 25 11.38 -16.57 20.90
C VAL A 25 11.54 -15.06 21.14
N GLN A 26 12.38 -14.71 22.12
CA GLN A 26 12.90 -13.35 22.31
C GLN A 26 13.95 -13.01 21.24
N MET A 27 13.88 -11.78 20.72
CA MET A 27 14.93 -11.16 19.90
C MET A 27 16.23 -11.06 20.72
N GLN A 28 17.34 -11.63 20.23
CA GLN A 28 18.66 -11.41 20.85
C GLN A 28 19.30 -10.13 20.33
N VAL A 29 19.65 -9.24 21.26
CA VAL A 29 20.48 -8.05 21.03
C VAL A 29 21.64 -8.06 22.03
N VAL A 30 22.86 -7.71 21.60
CA VAL A 30 24.07 -7.65 22.45
C VAL A 30 24.33 -6.19 22.89
N PRO A 31 24.36 -5.87 24.20
CA PRO A 31 24.54 -4.50 24.69
C PRO A 31 26.00 -4.00 24.68
N GLY A 32 26.19 -2.69 24.45
CA GLY A 32 27.47 -1.99 24.50
C GLY A 32 27.78 -1.33 25.88
N GLY A 33 28.98 -0.76 26.04
CA GLY A 33 29.39 -0.07 27.28
C GLY A 33 28.59 1.21 27.59
N THR A 34 28.73 1.76 28.81
CA THR A 34 28.02 2.98 29.27
C THR A 34 28.48 4.25 28.53
N ARG A 35 27.53 5.08 28.10
CA ARG A 35 27.66 6.30 27.29
C ARG A 35 26.83 7.44 27.92
N MET A 36 27.15 8.69 27.57
CA MET A 36 26.43 9.90 28.04
C MET A 36 25.60 10.53 26.91
N PHE A 37 24.56 11.29 27.26
CA PHE A 37 23.77 12.08 26.32
C PHE A 37 23.46 13.49 26.87
N SER A 38 23.18 14.43 25.97
CA SER A 38 22.82 15.82 26.27
C SER A 38 21.79 16.34 25.26
N PHE A 39 20.77 17.07 25.72
CA PHE A 39 19.72 17.68 24.90
C PHE A 39 19.41 19.10 25.38
N ASP A 40 19.55 20.09 24.50
CA ASP A 40 19.34 21.50 24.85
C ASP A 40 17.86 21.89 24.83
N VAL A 41 17.42 22.64 25.84
CA VAL A 41 16.04 23.12 26.00
C VAL A 41 16.04 24.63 26.17
N ASP A 42 15.20 25.32 25.40
CA ASP A 42 14.88 26.75 25.55
C ASP A 42 13.41 26.89 26.00
N THR A 43 13.20 27.50 27.16
CA THR A 43 11.88 27.62 27.79
C THR A 43 11.08 28.86 27.36
N LYS A 44 11.50 29.61 26.33
CA LYS A 44 10.77 30.81 25.85
C LYS A 44 9.32 30.55 25.44
N SER A 45 9.03 29.36 24.91
CA SER A 45 7.67 28.94 24.50
C SER A 45 6.91 28.19 25.59
N PHE A 46 7.52 28.01 26.77
CA PHE A 46 6.96 27.25 27.88
C PHE A 46 6.08 28.16 28.73
N LYS A 47 5.14 27.56 29.47
CA LYS A 47 4.29 28.23 30.46
C LYS A 47 4.68 27.74 31.85
N PRO A 48 4.29 28.43 32.94
CA PRO A 48 4.58 27.94 34.27
C PRO A 48 3.79 26.65 34.53
N ASP A 49 4.51 25.53 34.68
CA ASP A 49 3.93 24.21 34.94
C ASP A 49 5.03 23.22 35.41
N GLU A 50 4.62 22.04 35.88
CA GLU A 50 5.50 20.88 35.99
C GLU A 50 5.62 20.20 34.62
N TYR A 51 6.85 19.90 34.20
CA TYR A 51 7.16 19.30 32.92
C TYR A 51 7.71 17.88 33.08
N ILE A 52 7.23 16.99 32.22
CA ILE A 52 7.68 15.60 32.10
C ILE A 52 8.71 15.53 31.00
N VAL A 53 9.88 14.99 31.32
CA VAL A 53 10.91 14.59 30.38
C VAL A 53 10.81 13.08 30.19
N THR A 54 10.64 12.62 28.95
CA THR A 54 10.82 11.22 28.57
C THR A 54 12.01 11.11 27.62
N VAL A 55 12.86 10.12 27.86
CA VAL A 55 13.99 9.78 27.00
C VAL A 55 13.81 8.32 26.62
N ASP A 56 13.45 8.10 25.36
CA ASP A 56 13.13 6.79 24.81
C ASP A 56 14.19 6.36 23.80
N ALA A 57 14.70 5.14 23.94
CA ALA A 57 15.49 4.52 22.89
C ALA A 57 14.59 4.24 21.67
N ILE A 58 15.04 4.64 20.49
CA ILE A 58 14.24 4.55 19.27
C ILE A 58 14.16 3.11 18.72
N HIS A 59 15.20 2.29 18.97
CA HIS A 59 15.28 0.92 18.50
C HIS A 59 15.31 -0.12 19.63
N GLU A 60 15.70 0.27 20.84
CA GLU A 60 15.71 -0.61 22.02
C GLU A 60 14.56 -0.32 23.00
N LYS A 61 14.23 -1.29 23.87
CA LYS A 61 13.20 -1.11 24.91
C LYS A 61 13.78 -0.51 26.20
N ALA A 62 14.25 0.72 26.15
CA ALA A 62 14.74 1.45 27.33
C ALA A 62 14.17 2.87 27.38
N THR A 63 13.67 3.26 28.55
CA THR A 63 13.07 4.58 28.80
C THR A 63 13.56 5.14 30.13
N GLY A 64 13.90 6.42 30.13
CA GLY A 64 14.11 7.20 31.35
C GLY A 64 13.09 8.33 31.44
N THR A 65 12.58 8.62 32.64
CA THR A 65 11.71 9.77 32.87
C THR A 65 12.17 10.62 34.04
N ALA A 66 11.95 11.93 33.94
CA ALA A 66 12.26 12.91 34.97
C ALA A 66 11.24 14.05 34.97
N LEU A 67 11.06 14.71 36.11
CA LEU A 67 10.19 15.87 36.27
C LEU A 67 11.00 17.13 36.61
N PHE A 68 10.56 18.31 36.18
CA PHE A 68 11.07 19.61 36.67
C PHE A 68 10.02 20.69 36.52
N ASN A 69 10.12 21.79 37.27
CA ASN A 69 9.18 22.90 37.13
C ASN A 69 9.75 24.02 36.25
N VAL A 70 8.87 24.65 35.47
CA VAL A 70 9.12 25.98 34.89
C VAL A 70 8.30 27.00 35.67
N LEU A 71 8.94 28.07 36.14
CA LEU A 71 8.36 29.09 37.00
C LEU A 71 8.29 30.45 36.27
N GLU A 72 7.32 31.28 36.65
CA GLU A 72 7.27 32.69 36.25
C GLU A 72 8.41 33.48 36.91
N ARG A 73 9.08 34.38 36.16
CA ARG A 73 10.10 35.26 36.77
C ARG A 73 9.41 36.26 37.71
N PRO A 74 9.81 36.36 38.99
CA PRO A 74 9.21 37.33 39.87
C PRO A 74 9.55 38.77 39.46
N VAL A 75 8.58 39.66 39.69
CA VAL A 75 8.70 41.10 39.43
C VAL A 75 9.77 41.72 40.34
N PRO A 76 10.60 42.67 39.86
CA PRO A 76 11.66 43.27 40.67
C PRO A 76 11.12 43.84 42.00
N GLY A 77 11.64 43.34 43.12
CA GLY A 77 11.27 43.79 44.48
C GLY A 77 10.71 42.72 45.41
N GLN A 78 10.42 41.50 44.91
CA GLN A 78 10.07 40.34 45.74
C GLN A 78 11.29 39.44 45.98
N SER A 79 11.43 38.93 47.21
CA SER A 79 12.48 37.95 47.55
C SER A 79 12.26 36.65 46.77
N LEU A 80 13.25 36.26 45.97
CA LEU A 80 13.27 35.03 45.16
C LEU A 80 13.15 33.78 46.05
N PRO A 81 12.27 32.82 45.74
CA PRO A 81 12.54 31.44 46.08
C PRO A 81 13.80 31.02 45.32
N SER A 82 14.79 30.45 46.01
CA SER A 82 15.92 29.84 45.35
C SER A 82 15.44 28.64 44.53
N ALA A 83 15.63 28.66 43.20
CA ALA A 83 15.35 27.55 42.28
C ALA A 83 16.35 26.37 42.46
N ASN A 84 16.65 26.03 43.72
CA ASN A 84 17.58 24.96 44.10
C ASN A 84 16.86 23.66 44.49
N SER A 85 15.57 23.53 44.19
CA SER A 85 14.87 22.24 44.24
C SER A 85 15.27 21.41 43.01
N PHE A 86 15.91 20.27 43.25
CA PHE A 86 16.07 19.23 42.24
C PHE A 86 14.79 18.39 42.18
N SER A 87 14.49 17.88 40.98
CA SER A 87 13.48 16.85 40.73
C SER A 87 13.42 15.77 41.83
N ARG A 88 12.24 15.53 42.41
CA ARG A 88 12.03 14.51 43.45
C ARG A 88 11.78 13.09 42.90
N GLN A 89 11.59 12.92 41.60
CA GLN A 89 11.33 11.61 40.99
C GLN A 89 12.03 11.47 39.64
N THR A 90 13.09 10.66 39.62
CA THR A 90 13.62 10.05 38.40
C THR A 90 13.25 8.58 38.41
N SER A 91 12.64 8.08 37.34
CA SER A 91 12.40 6.65 37.15
C SER A 91 13.05 6.17 35.87
N SER A 92 13.89 5.15 36.00
CA SER A 92 14.45 4.42 34.87
C SER A 92 13.76 3.06 34.78
N SER A 93 13.20 2.73 33.62
CA SER A 93 12.72 1.36 33.36
C SER A 93 13.79 0.58 32.60
N GLU A 94 14.15 -0.58 33.13
CA GLU A 94 15.04 -1.54 32.47
C GLU A 94 14.24 -2.41 31.48
N SER A 95 14.87 -2.82 30.39
CA SER A 95 14.25 -3.74 29.42
C SER A 95 13.90 -5.10 30.07
N TYR A 96 12.95 -5.84 29.50
CA TYR A 96 12.61 -7.20 29.95
C TYR A 96 13.87 -8.10 29.83
N GLY A 97 14.53 -8.38 30.96
CA GLY A 97 15.83 -9.07 31.01
C GLY A 97 17.04 -8.23 31.46
N GLY A 98 16.88 -6.93 31.77
CA GLY A 98 17.92 -6.09 32.40
C GLY A 98 19.07 -5.65 31.48
N VAL A 99 18.87 -5.70 30.16
CA VAL A 99 19.95 -5.58 29.16
C VAL A 99 20.27 -4.13 28.80
N TYR A 100 19.29 -3.22 28.79
CA TYR A 100 19.46 -1.80 28.46
C TYR A 100 18.87 -0.84 29.50
N PHE A 101 19.54 0.27 29.76
CA PHE A 101 19.09 1.32 30.68
C PHE A 101 19.26 2.72 30.09
N ILE A 102 18.39 3.66 30.52
CA ILE A 102 18.56 5.10 30.36
C ILE A 102 18.36 5.75 31.73
N ARG A 103 19.29 6.60 32.15
CA ARG A 103 19.25 7.34 33.42
C ARG A 103 19.41 8.82 33.14
N ILE A 104 18.42 9.63 33.48
CA ILE A 104 18.46 11.09 33.36
C ILE A 104 19.07 11.66 34.65
N ASN A 105 20.02 12.60 34.51
CA ASN A 105 20.58 13.33 35.64
C ASN A 105 19.52 14.26 36.25
N PRO A 106 19.53 14.52 37.56
CA PRO A 106 18.57 15.42 38.19
C PRO A 106 18.53 16.80 37.51
N ILE A 107 17.32 17.24 37.13
CA ILE A 107 17.05 18.55 36.54
C ILE A 107 16.56 19.49 37.66
N ARG A 108 17.00 20.76 37.63
CA ARG A 108 16.55 21.80 38.57
C ARG A 108 15.33 22.53 38.01
N ASP A 109 14.63 23.27 38.86
CA ASP A 109 13.58 24.18 38.39
C ASP A 109 14.20 25.35 37.59
N HIS A 110 13.49 25.80 36.56
CA HIS A 110 13.92 26.85 35.63
C HIS A 110 12.88 27.96 35.52
N TYR A 111 13.28 29.17 35.12
CA TYR A 111 12.34 30.24 34.82
C TYR A 111 12.04 30.32 33.32
N ILE A 112 10.89 30.87 32.95
CA ILE A 112 10.57 31.18 31.54
C ILE A 112 11.70 32.01 30.92
N GLY A 113 12.17 31.56 29.74
CA GLY A 113 13.25 32.16 28.96
C GLY A 113 14.65 31.66 29.31
N ASP A 114 14.80 30.73 30.24
CA ASP A 114 16.06 30.03 30.51
C ASP A 114 16.39 29.02 29.41
N ALA A 115 17.69 28.83 29.16
CA ALA A 115 18.24 27.77 28.32
C ALA A 115 19.14 26.86 29.15
N PHE A 116 18.97 25.54 29.04
CA PHE A 116 19.73 24.54 29.79
C PHE A 116 19.83 23.22 29.01
N ALA A 117 20.63 22.27 29.50
CA ALA A 117 20.80 20.95 28.89
C ALA A 117 20.31 19.83 29.82
N ILE A 118 19.46 18.95 29.27
CA ILE A 118 19.08 17.67 29.89
C ILE A 118 20.19 16.67 29.61
N THR A 119 20.78 16.10 30.65
CA THR A 119 21.90 15.14 30.51
C THR A 119 21.59 13.80 31.17
N GLY A 120 22.27 12.74 30.75
CA GLY A 120 22.09 11.42 31.35
C GLY A 120 23.09 10.37 30.86
N THR A 121 22.89 9.12 31.29
CA THR A 121 23.73 7.96 30.94
C THR A 121 22.90 6.78 30.43
N THR A 122 23.47 5.96 29.55
CA THR A 122 22.84 4.76 28.99
C THR A 122 23.89 3.74 28.54
N ASN A 123 23.58 2.45 28.48
CA ASN A 123 24.44 1.43 27.86
C ASN A 123 24.05 1.08 26.40
N LEU A 124 23.15 1.87 25.80
CA LEU A 124 22.76 1.76 24.39
C LEU A 124 23.93 2.04 23.45
N THR A 125 23.97 1.38 22.28
CA THR A 125 25.08 1.47 21.32
C THR A 125 25.26 2.90 20.76
N SER A 126 26.45 3.26 20.25
CA SER A 126 26.71 4.62 19.74
C SER A 126 25.93 4.98 18.47
N ASN A 127 25.32 3.99 17.81
CA ASN A 127 24.43 4.21 16.67
C ASN A 127 22.96 4.35 17.09
N GLU A 128 22.68 4.22 18.40
CA GLU A 128 21.33 4.39 18.94
C GLU A 128 20.97 5.87 19.02
N GLU A 129 19.73 6.16 18.66
CA GLU A 129 19.12 7.47 18.78
C GLU A 129 18.17 7.48 19.98
N LEU A 130 18.20 8.57 20.73
CA LEU A 130 17.28 8.82 21.83
C LEU A 130 16.28 9.88 21.40
N LEU A 131 14.99 9.56 21.52
CA LEU A 131 13.93 10.55 21.44
C LEU A 131 13.77 11.19 22.82
N ILE A 132 13.97 12.50 22.90
CA ILE A 132 13.70 13.27 24.10
C ILE A 132 12.44 14.07 23.87
N GLN A 133 11.46 13.92 24.76
CA GLN A 133 10.26 14.73 24.77
C GLN A 133 10.16 15.43 26.11
N VAL A 134 9.90 16.73 26.06
CA VAL A 134 9.61 17.57 27.23
C VAL A 134 8.24 18.16 27.02
N TYR A 135 7.27 17.80 27.85
CA TYR A 135 5.89 18.28 27.72
C TYR A 135 5.30 18.57 29.10
N SER A 136 4.38 19.52 29.16
CA SER A 136 3.69 19.89 30.39
C SER A 136 2.89 18.69 30.93
N SER A 137 3.01 18.43 32.24
CA SER A 137 2.28 17.37 32.94
C SER A 137 0.76 17.58 32.92
N SER A 138 0.32 18.83 32.75
CA SER A 138 -1.08 19.21 32.61
C SER A 138 -1.66 18.95 31.21
N PHE A 139 -0.88 18.42 30.27
CA PHE A 139 -1.32 18.13 28.91
C PHE A 139 -2.46 17.09 28.90
N LYS A 140 -3.60 17.45 28.26
CA LYS A 140 -4.74 16.56 28.02
C LYS A 140 -4.98 16.42 26.51
N PRO A 141 -5.06 15.20 25.96
CA PRO A 141 -5.37 15.00 24.54
C PRO A 141 -6.72 15.64 24.17
N THR A 142 -6.74 16.47 23.12
CA THR A 142 -7.98 17.04 22.56
C THR A 142 -8.45 16.24 21.34
N MET A 143 -9.73 16.36 20.99
CA MET A 143 -10.28 15.74 19.78
C MET A 143 -9.60 16.31 18.52
N LYS A 144 -9.48 15.50 17.45
CA LYS A 144 -8.81 15.84 16.17
C LYS A 144 -9.32 17.12 15.47
N SER A 145 -10.40 17.74 15.95
CA SER A 145 -10.99 18.98 15.43
C SER A 145 -10.60 20.24 16.23
N GLN A 146 -9.85 20.13 17.33
CA GLN A 146 -9.41 21.27 18.14
C GLN A 146 -7.88 21.42 18.09
N SER A 147 -7.40 22.61 17.73
CA SER A 147 -6.01 23.01 17.90
C SER A 147 -5.72 23.20 19.40
N GLY A 148 -5.12 22.21 20.04
CA GLY A 148 -4.56 22.37 21.39
C GLY A 148 -3.22 23.11 21.32
N GLU A 149 -2.99 24.06 22.23
CA GLU A 149 -1.68 24.69 22.39
C GLU A 149 -0.70 23.67 22.99
N PHE A 150 0.26 23.21 22.19
CA PHE A 150 1.35 22.34 22.63
C PHE A 150 2.45 23.19 23.27
N SER A 151 2.65 23.06 24.59
CA SER A 151 3.79 23.63 25.30
C SER A 151 4.79 22.52 25.61
N GLY A 152 5.85 22.43 24.81
CA GLY A 152 6.89 21.44 24.95
C GLY A 152 7.94 21.52 23.84
N VAL A 153 8.96 20.67 23.95
CA VAL A 153 9.97 20.48 22.91
C VAL A 153 10.24 18.99 22.76
N SER A 154 10.46 18.54 21.53
CA SER A 154 10.91 17.18 21.26
C SER A 154 12.03 17.19 20.25
N GLY A 155 12.97 16.26 20.39
CA GLY A 155 14.03 16.09 19.41
C GLY A 155 14.76 14.78 19.61
N THR A 156 15.59 14.44 18.62
CA THR A 156 16.35 13.20 18.61
C THR A 156 17.83 13.51 18.72
N ILE A 157 18.55 12.77 19.56
CA ILE A 157 20.01 12.88 19.69
C ILE A 157 20.69 11.54 19.43
N LYS A 158 21.91 11.60 18.88
CA LYS A 158 22.80 10.44 18.72
C LYS A 158 23.80 10.37 19.86
N LEU A 159 24.08 9.16 20.35
CA LEU A 159 25.04 8.91 21.43
C LEU A 159 26.49 9.03 20.94
N SER A 160 27.29 9.93 21.53
CA SER A 160 28.69 10.11 21.18
C SER A 160 29.64 9.18 21.96
N SER A 161 30.71 8.70 21.32
CA SER A 161 31.80 7.98 21.97
C SER A 161 32.68 8.98 22.76
N GLY A 162 32.73 8.83 24.08
CA GLY A 162 33.08 9.92 25.01
C GLY A 162 34.48 10.55 24.90
N GLN A 163 34.52 11.89 25.08
CA GLN A 163 35.40 12.66 25.99
C GLN A 163 35.03 14.17 25.94
N PRO A 164 35.50 15.04 26.87
CA PRO A 164 34.67 16.02 27.60
C PRO A 164 34.38 17.36 26.88
N LEU A 165 33.31 18.02 27.36
CA LEU A 165 32.78 19.32 26.94
C LEU A 165 33.85 20.44 26.87
N PRO A 166 33.87 21.23 25.78
CA PRO A 166 34.37 22.59 25.81
C PRO A 166 33.24 23.63 25.79
N THR A 167 33.54 24.71 26.52
CA THR A 167 32.79 25.91 26.88
C THR A 167 32.13 26.69 25.73
N VAL A 168 30.92 27.18 26.03
CA VAL A 168 30.14 28.17 25.26
C VAL A 168 30.93 29.47 25.07
N VAL A 169 30.98 29.97 23.83
CA VAL A 169 31.25 31.38 23.50
C VAL A 169 30.08 31.87 22.63
N PRO A 170 29.40 32.99 22.97
CA PRO A 170 28.28 33.48 22.18
C PRO A 170 28.76 34.39 21.05
N THR A 171 28.21 34.23 19.85
CA THR A 171 28.28 35.28 18.83
C THR A 171 26.93 35.45 18.13
N VAL A 172 26.54 36.73 18.02
CA VAL A 172 25.21 37.28 17.72
C VAL A 172 24.83 37.08 16.24
N ALA A 173 23.59 36.64 15.99
CA ALA A 173 22.98 36.65 14.67
C ALA A 173 22.42 38.04 14.32
N ALA A 174 22.72 38.52 13.12
CA ALA A 174 22.17 39.76 12.56
C ALA A 174 20.68 39.62 12.24
N ILE A 175 19.93 40.68 12.51
CA ILE A 175 18.48 40.80 12.34
C ILE A 175 18.15 40.98 10.84
N HIS A 176 17.31 40.11 10.29
CA HIS A 176 16.56 40.39 9.06
C HIS A 176 15.12 40.73 9.41
N THR A 177 14.74 42.00 9.26
CA THR A 177 13.38 42.50 9.40
C THR A 177 12.58 42.17 8.14
N ASN A 178 11.53 41.35 8.27
CA ASN A 178 10.53 41.18 7.22
C ASN A 178 9.56 42.38 7.25
N ALA A 179 9.59 43.19 6.19
CA ALA A 179 8.45 44.03 5.81
C ALA A 179 7.54 43.24 4.84
N PRO A 180 6.20 43.30 4.97
CA PRO A 180 5.29 42.54 4.12
C PRO A 180 5.17 43.18 2.72
N ALA A 181 5.32 42.37 1.68
CA ALA A 181 5.00 42.74 0.30
C ALA A 181 3.51 42.41 -0.02
N PRO A 182 2.85 43.17 -0.91
CA PRO A 182 1.40 43.18 -1.03
C PRO A 182 0.86 41.94 -1.75
N SER A 183 -0.30 41.50 -1.27
CA SER A 183 -1.10 40.40 -1.78
C SER A 183 -1.65 40.71 -3.18
N SER A 184 -1.28 39.89 -4.17
CA SER A 184 -2.07 39.79 -5.40
C SER A 184 -3.14 38.71 -5.21
N THR A 185 -4.40 39.12 -5.25
CA THR A 185 -5.55 38.23 -5.32
C THR A 185 -5.61 37.62 -6.72
N ALA A 186 -4.98 36.46 -6.90
CA ALA A 186 -5.34 35.56 -8.00
C ALA A 186 -6.63 34.84 -7.61
N VAL A 187 -7.66 34.98 -8.44
CA VAL A 187 -8.89 34.18 -8.36
C VAL A 187 -8.50 32.70 -8.48
N PRO A 188 -8.95 31.78 -7.61
CA PRO A 188 -8.69 30.35 -7.79
C PRO A 188 -9.27 29.91 -9.13
N ALA A 189 -8.44 29.33 -10.00
CA ALA A 189 -8.95 28.61 -11.16
C ALA A 189 -9.89 27.52 -10.65
N ALA A 190 -11.09 27.42 -11.23
CA ALA A 190 -12.03 26.34 -10.90
C ALA A 190 -11.31 24.99 -11.07
N THR A 191 -11.24 24.21 -10.00
CA THR A 191 -10.71 22.85 -10.04
C THR A 191 -11.63 22.00 -10.89
N ARG A 192 -11.12 21.47 -12.01
CA ARG A 192 -11.89 20.60 -12.90
C ARG A 192 -12.20 19.28 -12.24
N GLU A 193 -13.34 18.70 -12.57
CA GLU A 193 -13.73 17.39 -12.07
C GLU A 193 -13.24 16.28 -13.01
N PHE A 194 -12.66 15.22 -12.47
CA PHE A 194 -12.12 14.11 -13.24
C PHE A 194 -12.13 12.82 -12.42
N SER A 195 -12.14 11.67 -13.11
CA SER A 195 -12.10 10.37 -12.45
C SER A 195 -10.71 10.02 -11.93
N THR A 196 -10.66 9.32 -10.80
CA THR A 196 -9.46 8.67 -10.28
C THR A 196 -9.51 7.16 -10.50
N THR A 197 -8.39 6.47 -10.23
CA THR A 197 -8.35 5.00 -10.22
C THR A 197 -9.35 4.44 -9.20
N ASN A 198 -9.96 3.30 -9.53
CA ASN A 198 -10.81 2.53 -8.64
C ASN A 198 -9.95 1.87 -7.53
N VAL A 199 -9.94 2.47 -6.34
CA VAL A 199 -9.13 2.03 -5.19
C VAL A 199 -9.92 1.16 -4.21
N GLN A 200 -9.24 0.23 -3.55
CA GLN A 200 -9.83 -0.60 -2.49
C GLN A 200 -10.08 0.20 -1.21
N VAL A 201 -9.12 1.06 -0.81
CA VAL A 201 -9.13 1.78 0.47
C VAL A 201 -9.01 3.28 0.25
N LYS A 202 -9.87 4.06 0.91
CA LYS A 202 -9.84 5.52 0.83
C LYS A 202 -8.50 6.06 1.33
N GLN A 203 -7.96 7.08 0.65
CA GLN A 203 -6.65 7.73 0.92
C GLN A 203 -5.41 6.90 0.59
N VAL A 204 -5.58 5.66 0.14
CA VAL A 204 -4.50 4.80 -0.31
C VAL A 204 -4.60 4.70 -1.83
N ASP A 205 -3.80 5.47 -2.55
CA ASP A 205 -3.81 5.41 -4.02
C ASP A 205 -3.13 4.12 -4.50
N GLU A 206 -3.69 3.56 -5.58
CA GLU A 206 -3.21 2.35 -6.24
C GLU A 206 -2.60 2.69 -7.59
N ALA A 207 -1.54 1.97 -7.96
CA ALA A 207 -0.92 2.14 -9.26
C ALA A 207 -1.89 1.80 -10.40
N ASP A 208 -1.77 2.50 -11.52
CA ASP A 208 -2.48 2.17 -12.75
C ASP A 208 -1.55 2.30 -13.96
N ILE A 209 -2.06 2.13 -15.18
CA ILE A 209 -1.35 2.42 -16.44
C ILE A 209 -1.78 3.75 -17.07
N ILE A 210 -2.78 4.40 -16.47
CA ILE A 210 -3.30 5.70 -16.89
C ILE A 210 -3.75 6.51 -15.68
N LYS A 211 -3.40 7.80 -15.64
CA LYS A 211 -3.82 8.76 -14.61
C LYS A 211 -4.07 10.12 -15.26
N THR A 212 -4.84 10.99 -14.62
CA THR A 212 -5.08 12.37 -15.09
C THR A 212 -5.10 13.36 -13.93
N ASP A 213 -4.58 14.56 -14.17
CA ASP A 213 -4.65 15.72 -13.27
C ASP A 213 -5.83 16.66 -13.60
N GLY A 214 -6.71 16.25 -14.53
CA GLY A 214 -7.82 17.06 -15.04
C GLY A 214 -7.46 17.98 -16.21
N GLU A 215 -6.20 18.06 -16.62
CA GLU A 215 -5.75 18.81 -17.80
C GLU A 215 -4.97 17.94 -18.79
N ASN A 216 -4.13 17.05 -18.26
CA ASN A 216 -3.30 16.10 -18.97
C ASN A 216 -3.67 14.67 -18.58
N ILE A 217 -3.43 13.75 -19.50
CA ILE A 217 -3.45 12.31 -19.28
C ILE A 217 -2.01 11.80 -19.35
N TYR A 218 -1.63 11.05 -18.34
CA TYR A 218 -0.36 10.33 -18.25
C TYR A 218 -0.66 8.87 -18.49
N VAL A 219 -0.10 8.30 -19.56
CA VAL A 219 -0.48 6.97 -20.02
C VAL A 219 0.74 6.16 -20.42
N VAL A 220 0.72 4.88 -20.07
CA VAL A 220 1.68 3.89 -20.53
C VAL A 220 1.09 3.13 -21.71
N SER A 221 1.83 3.07 -22.82
CA SER A 221 1.56 2.18 -23.96
C SER A 221 2.87 1.56 -24.46
N GLY A 222 2.91 0.22 -24.56
CA GLY A 222 4.15 -0.52 -24.82
C GLY A 222 5.23 -0.19 -23.78
N ASN A 223 6.41 0.25 -24.22
CA ASN A 223 7.52 0.69 -23.35
C ASN A 223 7.66 2.22 -23.28
N CYS A 224 6.59 2.94 -23.58
CA CYS A 224 6.57 4.39 -23.60
C CYS A 224 5.56 4.93 -22.58
N MET A 225 5.92 6.06 -21.96
CA MET A 225 5.00 6.92 -21.22
C MET A 225 4.70 8.10 -22.14
N HIS A 226 3.42 8.34 -22.42
CA HIS A 226 2.94 9.50 -23.14
C HIS A 226 2.28 10.47 -22.16
N ILE A 227 2.58 11.75 -22.32
CA ILE A 227 1.85 12.83 -21.66
C ILE A 227 1.00 13.49 -22.73
N VAL A 228 -0.31 13.43 -22.59
CA VAL A 228 -1.29 13.90 -23.56
C VAL A 228 -2.02 15.09 -22.95
N ARG A 229 -2.06 16.22 -23.66
CA ARG A 229 -3.00 17.29 -23.28
C ARG A 229 -4.39 16.74 -23.50
N ALA A 230 -5.18 16.64 -22.44
CA ALA A 230 -6.49 16.02 -22.50
C ALA A 230 -7.61 17.07 -22.63
N TYR A 231 -7.44 18.23 -22.00
CA TYR A 231 -8.46 19.28 -21.97
C TYR A 231 -8.00 20.59 -22.67
N PRO A 232 -8.86 21.24 -23.49
CA PRO A 232 -10.15 20.73 -23.99
C PRO A 232 -9.93 19.60 -25.01
N ALA A 233 -10.87 18.65 -25.06
CA ALA A 233 -10.73 17.40 -25.82
C ALA A 233 -10.50 17.60 -27.33
N GLN A 234 -11.02 18.68 -27.92
CA GLN A 234 -10.86 19.02 -29.33
C GLN A 234 -9.41 19.35 -29.70
N ASN A 235 -8.62 19.82 -28.73
CA ASN A 235 -7.22 20.23 -28.92
C ASN A 235 -6.24 19.22 -28.30
N ALA A 236 -6.73 18.01 -28.03
CA ALA A 236 -5.92 17.00 -27.41
C ALA A 236 -4.82 16.52 -28.36
N GLU A 237 -3.62 16.41 -27.83
CA GLU A 237 -2.41 16.04 -28.57
C GLU A 237 -1.41 15.38 -27.61
N VAL A 238 -0.52 14.54 -28.14
CA VAL A 238 0.65 14.09 -27.39
C VAL A 238 1.60 15.28 -27.20
N LEU A 239 1.91 15.62 -25.95
CA LEU A 239 2.84 16.68 -25.58
C LEU A 239 4.27 16.18 -25.55
N SER A 240 4.46 15.00 -24.99
CA SER A 240 5.75 14.34 -24.89
C SER A 240 5.58 12.83 -24.82
N THR A 241 6.60 12.13 -25.30
CA THR A 241 6.74 10.68 -25.19
C THR A 241 8.10 10.41 -24.59
N TYR A 242 8.14 9.60 -23.53
CA TYR A 242 9.36 9.19 -22.89
C TYR A 242 9.48 7.67 -22.92
N GLN A 243 10.60 7.17 -23.44
CA GLN A 243 10.93 5.76 -23.46
C GLN A 243 11.89 5.47 -22.30
N PHE A 244 11.64 4.40 -21.57
CA PHE A 244 12.45 3.98 -20.42
C PHE A 244 12.87 2.51 -20.56
N THR A 245 13.76 2.08 -19.66
CA THR A 245 14.20 0.69 -19.59
C THR A 245 13.19 -0.15 -18.81
N GLY A 246 12.97 -1.38 -19.28
CA GLY A 246 12.04 -2.31 -18.67
C GLY A 246 10.61 -2.16 -19.18
N THR A 247 9.74 -3.01 -18.65
CA THR A 247 8.31 -3.05 -18.93
C THR A 247 7.58 -2.28 -17.82
N PRO A 248 6.86 -1.21 -18.14
CA PRO A 248 6.10 -0.44 -17.16
C PRO A 248 4.91 -1.23 -16.62
N GLU A 249 4.70 -1.19 -15.31
CA GLU A 249 3.61 -1.91 -14.66
C GLU A 249 2.76 -1.02 -13.74
N ALA A 250 3.27 0.15 -13.36
CA ALA A 250 2.61 1.00 -12.37
C ALA A 250 2.93 2.49 -12.59
N LEU A 251 1.90 3.33 -12.51
CA LEU A 251 1.93 4.77 -12.69
C LEU A 251 1.15 5.46 -11.55
N TYR A 252 1.74 6.52 -11.01
CA TYR A 252 1.12 7.44 -10.06
C TYR A 252 1.31 8.88 -10.51
N ILE A 253 0.41 9.76 -10.08
CA ILE A 253 0.59 11.21 -10.20
C ILE A 253 0.33 11.85 -8.84
N ASN A 254 1.22 12.74 -8.42
CA ASN A 254 1.07 13.50 -7.19
C ASN A 254 1.99 14.72 -7.20
N ASP A 255 1.49 15.88 -6.77
CA ASP A 255 2.29 17.10 -6.56
C ASP A 255 3.18 17.49 -7.76
N GLY A 256 2.60 17.54 -8.96
CA GLY A 256 3.31 17.88 -10.19
C GLY A 256 4.37 16.86 -10.62
N LYS A 257 4.30 15.63 -10.09
CA LYS A 257 5.21 14.53 -10.41
C LYS A 257 4.46 13.31 -10.92
N VAL A 258 5.12 12.57 -11.80
CA VAL A 258 4.73 11.24 -12.23
C VAL A 258 5.71 10.24 -11.64
N VAL A 259 5.20 9.20 -10.99
CA VAL A 259 6.03 8.05 -10.59
C VAL A 259 5.68 6.88 -11.48
N LEU A 260 6.70 6.32 -12.12
CA LEU A 260 6.58 5.17 -13.00
C LEU A 260 7.43 4.03 -12.44
N ILE A 261 6.83 2.86 -12.26
CA ILE A 261 7.50 1.64 -11.84
C ILE A 261 7.56 0.69 -13.03
N ALA A 262 8.76 0.19 -13.33
CA ALA A 262 9.01 -0.73 -14.42
C ALA A 262 9.80 -1.95 -13.94
N ARG A 263 9.54 -3.12 -14.53
CA ARG A 263 10.34 -4.34 -14.33
C ARG A 263 11.29 -4.55 -15.49
N ASP A 264 12.53 -4.86 -15.17
CA ASP A 264 13.49 -5.37 -16.15
C ASP A 264 13.68 -6.87 -15.93
N TYR A 265 13.11 -7.63 -16.86
CA TYR A 265 13.28 -9.08 -16.97
C TYR A 265 14.67 -9.46 -17.49
N GLY A 266 15.47 -8.48 -17.91
CA GLY A 266 16.82 -8.67 -18.41
C GLY A 266 17.78 -9.21 -17.34
N ILE A 267 18.60 -10.16 -17.75
CA ILE A 267 19.69 -10.70 -16.93
C ILE A 267 20.84 -9.69 -16.98
N ARG A 268 21.11 -9.00 -15.87
CA ARG A 268 22.23 -8.06 -15.78
C ARG A 268 23.27 -8.50 -14.74
N PRO A 269 24.54 -8.69 -15.12
CA PRO A 269 25.58 -9.00 -14.16
C PRO A 269 25.71 -7.85 -13.15
N PHE A 270 25.86 -8.18 -11.87
CA PHE A 270 26.11 -7.20 -10.82
C PHE A 270 27.61 -6.87 -10.78
N VAL A 271 27.95 -5.58 -10.70
CA VAL A 271 29.34 -5.14 -10.56
C VAL A 271 29.52 -4.58 -9.16
N GLU A 272 30.20 -5.34 -8.31
CA GLU A 272 30.62 -4.86 -7.00
C GLU A 272 31.97 -4.17 -7.13
N CYS A 273 32.04 -2.91 -6.68
CA CYS A 273 33.23 -2.09 -6.75
C CYS A 273 33.84 -1.97 -5.36
N ALA A 274 35.04 -2.52 -5.16
CA ALA A 274 35.89 -2.23 -4.02
C ALA A 274 37.04 -1.29 -4.44
N PRO A 275 37.67 -0.54 -3.51
CA PRO A 275 38.88 0.21 -3.83
C PRO A 275 39.92 -0.72 -4.48
N ALA A 276 40.35 -0.36 -5.69
CA ALA A 276 41.30 -1.09 -6.56
C ALA A 276 40.79 -2.29 -7.38
N ALA A 277 39.52 -2.72 -7.29
CA ALA A 277 38.99 -3.73 -8.22
C ALA A 277 37.45 -3.70 -8.35
N CYS A 278 36.96 -3.72 -9.59
CA CYS A 278 35.60 -4.12 -9.91
C CYS A 278 35.61 -5.62 -10.22
N ARG A 279 34.92 -6.43 -9.42
CA ARG A 279 34.72 -7.84 -9.74
C ARG A 279 33.27 -8.00 -10.21
N GLY A 280 33.10 -8.32 -11.49
CA GLY A 280 31.79 -8.75 -11.99
C GLY A 280 31.48 -10.13 -11.42
N GLN A 281 30.45 -10.22 -10.59
CA GLN A 281 29.84 -11.51 -10.28
C GLN A 281 28.60 -11.67 -11.16
N SER A 282 28.47 -12.85 -11.77
CA SER A 282 27.27 -13.26 -12.49
C SER A 282 26.11 -13.45 -11.50
N GLY A 283 25.46 -12.34 -11.13
CA GLY A 283 24.20 -12.35 -10.39
C GLY A 283 23.04 -12.51 -11.36
N TYR A 284 22.10 -13.40 -11.03
CA TYR A 284 20.84 -13.59 -11.73
C TYR A 284 19.74 -12.92 -10.91
N GLY A 285 18.98 -11.99 -11.48
CA GLY A 285 17.85 -11.40 -10.78
C GLY A 285 17.16 -10.32 -11.59
N GLU A 286 15.83 -10.40 -11.63
CA GLU A 286 15.00 -9.31 -12.13
C GLU A 286 15.22 -8.04 -11.31
N ARG A 287 15.04 -6.88 -11.95
CA ARG A 287 15.12 -5.58 -11.29
C ARG A 287 13.82 -4.83 -11.39
N THR A 288 13.53 -4.05 -10.35
CA THR A 288 12.45 -3.06 -10.33
C THR A 288 13.06 -1.67 -10.40
N PHE A 289 12.65 -0.89 -11.39
CA PHE A 289 13.00 0.52 -11.52
C PHE A 289 11.86 1.40 -11.03
N VAL A 290 12.18 2.47 -10.32
CA VAL A 290 11.23 3.54 -9.99
C VAL A 290 11.78 4.84 -10.58
N TYR A 291 11.05 5.43 -11.51
CA TYR A 291 11.35 6.72 -12.11
C TYR A 291 10.41 7.78 -11.56
N VAL A 292 10.95 8.91 -11.10
CA VAL A 292 10.17 10.07 -10.69
C VAL A 292 10.45 11.20 -11.67
N PHE A 293 9.41 11.64 -12.39
CA PHE A 293 9.47 12.76 -13.30
C PHE A 293 8.78 13.97 -12.70
N SER A 294 9.42 15.14 -12.77
CA SER A 294 8.70 16.42 -12.66
C SER A 294 7.98 16.69 -13.98
N VAL A 295 6.70 17.03 -13.88
CA VAL A 295 5.81 17.34 -15.02
C VAL A 295 5.24 18.75 -14.92
N ASN A 296 5.93 19.65 -14.23
CA ASN A 296 5.59 21.09 -14.19
C ASN A 296 5.58 21.72 -15.60
N ASP A 297 6.40 21.20 -16.53
CA ASP A 297 6.25 21.40 -17.97
C ASP A 297 5.94 20.05 -18.64
N PRO A 298 4.65 19.73 -18.92
CA PRO A 298 4.23 18.47 -19.53
C PRO A 298 4.84 18.18 -20.92
N LYS A 299 5.35 19.22 -21.61
CA LYS A 299 6.04 19.06 -22.91
C LYS A 299 7.50 18.65 -22.75
N LYS A 300 8.09 18.85 -21.56
CA LYS A 300 9.48 18.56 -21.24
C LYS A 300 9.59 17.96 -19.83
N PRO A 301 9.04 16.74 -19.61
CA PRO A 301 9.17 16.07 -18.32
C PRO A 301 10.65 15.89 -17.98
N VAL A 302 11.01 16.16 -16.72
CA VAL A 302 12.39 16.05 -16.23
C VAL A 302 12.47 14.88 -15.27
N LEU A 303 13.32 13.89 -15.57
CA LEU A 303 13.64 12.83 -14.61
C LEU A 303 14.37 13.46 -13.42
N VAL A 304 13.76 13.44 -12.24
CA VAL A 304 14.33 14.04 -11.02
C VAL A 304 14.87 13.00 -10.05
N ARG A 305 14.50 11.72 -10.20
CA ARG A 305 15.01 10.64 -9.35
C ARG A 305 14.83 9.29 -10.02
N GLN A 306 15.77 8.39 -9.83
CA GLN A 306 15.72 7.02 -10.31
C GLN A 306 16.19 6.05 -9.23
N LEU A 307 15.39 5.01 -8.99
CA LEU A 307 15.77 3.87 -8.15
C LEU A 307 15.95 2.61 -9.00
N ASP A 308 16.96 1.81 -8.67
CA ASP A 308 17.21 0.45 -9.13
C ASP A 308 17.16 -0.48 -7.90
N ILE A 309 16.13 -1.33 -7.84
CA ILE A 309 15.81 -2.17 -6.69
C ILE A 309 15.91 -3.63 -7.12
N ASP A 310 16.61 -4.44 -6.33
CA ASP A 310 16.68 -5.88 -6.59
C ASP A 310 15.32 -6.56 -6.36
N GLY A 311 15.00 -7.50 -7.24
CA GLY A 311 13.79 -8.30 -7.20
C GLY A 311 12.68 -7.79 -8.11
N HIS A 312 11.66 -8.62 -8.25
CA HIS A 312 10.49 -8.29 -9.03
C HIS A 312 9.51 -7.42 -8.25
N TYR A 313 8.82 -6.53 -8.95
CA TYR A 313 7.78 -5.70 -8.38
C TYR A 313 6.58 -6.57 -7.97
N SER A 314 6.19 -6.50 -6.69
CA SER A 314 5.03 -7.22 -6.16
C SER A 314 3.83 -6.29 -6.04
N SER A 315 3.99 -5.15 -5.36
CA SER A 315 2.93 -4.14 -5.23
C SER A 315 3.47 -2.80 -4.74
N SER A 316 2.66 -1.75 -4.86
CA SER A 316 2.93 -0.46 -4.25
C SER A 316 1.64 0.29 -3.91
N ARG A 317 1.72 1.23 -2.99
CA ARG A 317 0.65 2.18 -2.66
C ARG A 317 1.22 3.57 -2.43
N MET A 318 0.46 4.59 -2.77
CA MET A 318 0.81 5.98 -2.48
C MET A 318 -0.14 6.57 -1.44
N ILE A 319 0.42 7.14 -0.37
CA ILE A 319 -0.32 7.82 0.71
C ILE A 319 0.28 9.22 0.84
N GLY A 320 -0.49 10.25 0.50
CA GLY A 320 0.04 11.60 0.35
C GLY A 320 1.14 11.64 -0.72
N THR A 321 2.32 12.13 -0.38
CA THR A 321 3.49 12.16 -1.27
C THR A 321 4.39 10.92 -1.14
N ARG A 322 4.03 9.96 -0.28
CA ARG A 322 4.88 8.80 0.01
C ARG A 322 4.44 7.57 -0.76
N LEU A 323 5.36 7.02 -1.54
CA LEU A 323 5.24 5.72 -2.18
C LEU A 323 5.79 4.64 -1.24
N TYR A 324 4.97 3.66 -0.89
CA TYR A 324 5.38 2.41 -0.29
C TYR A 324 5.41 1.33 -1.38
N PHE A 325 6.50 0.58 -1.48
CA PHE A 325 6.65 -0.47 -2.49
C PHE A 325 7.18 -1.77 -1.89
N VAL A 326 6.80 -2.89 -2.49
CA VAL A 326 7.24 -4.23 -2.14
C VAL A 326 7.88 -4.86 -3.37
N THR A 327 9.14 -5.27 -3.26
CA THR A 327 9.80 -6.16 -4.23
C THR A 327 10.05 -7.53 -3.62
N ALA A 328 10.10 -8.56 -4.45
CA ALA A 328 10.40 -9.91 -4.02
C ALA A 328 11.58 -10.52 -4.79
N THR A 329 12.50 -11.15 -4.06
CA THR A 329 13.71 -11.77 -4.62
C THR A 329 13.79 -13.22 -4.13
N PRO A 330 13.71 -14.22 -5.03
CA PRO A 330 13.92 -15.61 -4.64
C PRO A 330 15.30 -15.82 -4.00
N VAL A 331 15.37 -16.69 -3.00
CA VAL A 331 16.68 -17.16 -2.50
C VAL A 331 17.29 -18.10 -3.54
N PRO A 332 18.55 -17.87 -3.97
CA PRO A 332 19.16 -18.70 -5.00
C PRO A 332 19.58 -20.08 -4.48
N VAL A 333 19.56 -21.05 -5.38
CA VAL A 333 20.17 -22.37 -5.17
C VAL A 333 21.28 -22.53 -6.22
N PRO A 334 22.56 -22.70 -5.83
CA PRO A 334 23.09 -22.85 -4.46
C PRO A 334 23.18 -21.52 -3.67
N LEU A 335 23.13 -21.62 -2.34
CA LEU A 335 23.18 -20.47 -1.42
C LEU A 335 24.49 -19.68 -1.47
N ASP A 336 25.57 -20.24 -2.02
CA ASP A 336 26.82 -19.51 -2.19
C ASP A 336 26.67 -18.31 -3.15
N ASN A 337 25.63 -18.31 -3.99
CA ASN A 337 25.28 -17.20 -4.87
C ASN A 337 24.33 -16.18 -4.21
N LEU A 338 23.97 -16.36 -2.93
CA LEU A 338 23.06 -15.47 -2.21
C LEU A 338 23.64 -14.07 -2.12
N GLN A 339 22.87 -13.10 -2.59
CA GLN A 339 23.11 -11.66 -2.41
C GLN A 339 21.93 -11.08 -1.63
N LEU A 340 22.23 -10.15 -0.74
CA LEU A 340 21.18 -9.43 -0.02
C LEU A 340 20.56 -8.40 -0.97
N PRO A 341 19.22 -8.26 -1.00
CA PRO A 341 18.57 -7.25 -1.83
C PRO A 341 19.13 -5.85 -1.53
N ALA A 342 19.40 -5.09 -2.59
CA ALA A 342 19.84 -3.71 -2.50
C ALA A 342 18.85 -2.76 -3.15
N ILE A 343 18.85 -1.52 -2.66
CA ILE A 343 18.17 -0.37 -3.25
C ILE A 343 19.26 0.62 -3.65
N ARG A 344 19.33 0.94 -4.94
CA ARG A 344 20.30 1.88 -5.52
C ARG A 344 19.54 3.12 -5.93
N ASP A 345 19.83 4.21 -5.24
CA ASP A 345 19.18 5.49 -5.40
C ASP A 345 20.20 6.48 -5.96
N ASP A 346 19.87 7.13 -7.08
CA ASP A 346 20.76 8.11 -7.72
C ASP A 346 21.09 9.32 -6.83
N HIS A 347 20.27 9.58 -5.80
CA HIS A 347 20.49 10.64 -4.80
C HIS A 347 20.95 10.12 -3.44
N GLY A 348 20.54 8.90 -3.06
CA GLY A 348 20.81 8.29 -1.75
C GLY A 348 21.96 7.29 -1.71
N GLY A 349 22.53 6.92 -2.87
CA GLY A 349 23.53 5.88 -3.01
C GLY A 349 22.94 4.46 -2.92
N THR A 350 23.80 3.47 -2.68
CA THR A 350 23.38 2.07 -2.52
C THR A 350 23.13 1.76 -1.05
N SER A 351 21.96 1.23 -0.74
CA SER A 351 21.62 0.68 0.57
C SER A 351 21.31 -0.81 0.45
N THR A 352 21.73 -1.59 1.44
CA THR A 352 21.34 -3.00 1.64
C THR A 352 20.48 -3.06 2.90
N PRO A 353 19.14 -3.03 2.77
CA PRO A 353 18.26 -3.01 3.93
C PRO A 353 18.52 -4.17 4.88
N ALA A 354 18.38 -3.91 6.19
CA ALA A 354 18.52 -4.95 7.19
C ALA A 354 17.54 -6.10 6.92
N VAL A 355 18.07 -7.32 6.93
CA VAL A 355 17.28 -8.54 6.75
C VAL A 355 16.77 -9.04 8.10
N TYR A 356 15.46 -9.25 8.16
CA TYR A 356 14.73 -9.86 9.26
C TYR A 356 14.25 -11.25 8.83
N ALA A 357 14.62 -12.28 9.57
CA ALA A 357 14.21 -13.65 9.31
C ALA A 357 13.22 -14.12 10.38
N PHE A 358 12.23 -14.90 9.94
CA PHE A 358 11.24 -15.52 10.81
C PHE A 358 11.44 -17.02 10.77
N ASN A 359 11.36 -17.68 11.92
CA ASN A 359 11.39 -19.13 11.97
C ASN A 359 10.14 -19.67 11.23
N ARG A 360 10.36 -20.23 10.05
CA ARG A 360 9.33 -20.85 9.22
C ARG A 360 9.81 -22.22 8.78
N SER A 361 8.92 -23.21 8.87
CA SER A 361 9.13 -24.52 8.27
C SER A 361 8.80 -24.46 6.78
N GLY A 362 9.79 -24.38 5.90
CA GLY A 362 9.53 -24.13 4.48
C GLY A 362 10.79 -24.14 3.62
N GLN A 363 10.81 -24.85 2.50
CA GLN A 363 11.98 -24.92 1.60
C GLN A 363 12.09 -23.73 0.62
N GLU A 364 11.09 -22.84 0.60
CA GLU A 364 11.04 -21.73 -0.37
C GLU A 364 11.17 -20.39 0.33
N TYR A 365 12.39 -20.04 0.72
CA TYR A 365 12.67 -18.69 1.19
C TYR A 365 12.72 -17.73 0.00
N ALA A 366 12.12 -16.55 0.18
CA ALA A 366 12.35 -15.40 -0.68
C ALA A 366 12.39 -14.16 0.21
N PHE A 367 13.15 -13.17 -0.23
CA PHE A 367 13.19 -11.86 0.37
C PHE A 367 12.01 -11.04 -0.13
N SER A 368 11.30 -10.39 0.79
CA SER A 368 10.34 -9.33 0.49
C SER A 368 10.91 -8.02 1.03
N THR A 369 11.27 -7.10 0.14
CA THR A 369 11.83 -5.78 0.50
C THR A 369 10.70 -4.76 0.49
N LEU A 370 10.40 -4.19 1.66
CA LEU A 370 9.44 -3.10 1.82
C LEU A 370 10.21 -1.78 1.91
N GLY A 371 10.01 -0.90 0.94
CA GLY A 371 10.63 0.43 0.88
C GLY A 371 9.63 1.57 0.94
N SER A 372 10.12 2.75 1.33
CA SER A 372 9.37 4.00 1.36
C SER A 372 10.17 5.11 0.68
N LEU A 373 9.51 5.85 -0.19
CA LEU A 373 10.02 7.00 -0.93
C LEU A 373 9.06 8.19 -0.78
N ASP A 374 9.51 9.29 -0.20
CA ASP A 374 8.80 10.58 -0.31
C ASP A 374 9.19 11.26 -1.63
N ILE A 375 8.25 11.39 -2.56
CA ILE A 375 8.54 11.95 -3.88
C ILE A 375 8.74 13.46 -3.85
N SER A 376 8.39 14.13 -2.75
CA SER A 376 8.60 15.57 -2.57
C SER A 376 10.01 15.91 -2.08
N ARG A 377 10.76 14.90 -1.63
CA ARG A 377 12.08 15.07 -1.01
C ARG A 377 13.12 14.18 -1.70
N LEU A 378 14.38 14.54 -1.52
CA LEU A 378 15.53 13.76 -2.01
C LEU A 378 16.22 13.00 -0.86
N GLU A 379 15.51 12.78 0.25
CA GLU A 379 16.01 11.97 1.37
C GLU A 379 16.26 10.52 0.90
N PRO A 380 17.34 9.85 1.36
CA PRO A 380 17.62 8.47 0.96
C PRO A 380 16.44 7.54 1.18
N VAL A 381 16.21 6.63 0.24
CA VAL A 381 15.14 5.63 0.37
C VAL A 381 15.41 4.75 1.58
N THR A 382 14.41 4.62 2.44
CA THR A 382 14.44 3.70 3.58
C THR A 382 13.76 2.41 3.20
N GLY A 383 14.29 1.27 3.65
CA GLY A 383 13.64 -0.02 3.46
C GLY A 383 14.00 -1.03 4.54
N LYS A 384 13.23 -2.13 4.57
CA LYS A 384 13.49 -3.31 5.38
C LYS A 384 13.25 -4.55 4.53
N THR A 385 14.10 -5.56 4.71
CA THR A 385 13.98 -6.81 3.97
C THR A 385 13.54 -7.92 4.91
N PHE A 386 12.54 -8.69 4.49
CA PHE A 386 11.95 -9.75 5.30
C PHE A 386 12.10 -11.09 4.57
N LEU A 387 12.70 -12.08 5.22
CA LEU A 387 12.84 -13.44 4.71
C LEU A 387 11.56 -14.23 5.02
N VAL A 388 10.45 -13.81 4.40
CA VAL A 388 9.09 -14.29 4.70
C VAL A 388 8.52 -15.20 3.63
N GLY A 389 9.25 -15.45 2.54
CA GLY A 389 8.75 -16.13 1.34
C GLY A 389 8.34 -15.13 0.26
N THR A 390 7.92 -15.63 -0.90
CA THR A 390 7.47 -14.78 -2.01
C THR A 390 6.17 -14.10 -1.59
N ALA A 391 6.16 -12.77 -1.54
CA ALA A 391 4.96 -12.00 -1.24
C ALA A 391 3.84 -12.39 -2.21
N GLY A 392 2.72 -12.90 -1.68
CA GLY A 392 1.57 -13.33 -2.48
C GLY A 392 0.59 -12.17 -2.69
N THR A 393 -0.13 -11.81 -1.63
CA THR A 393 -1.10 -10.70 -1.67
C THR A 393 -0.67 -9.58 -0.73
N VAL A 394 -0.70 -8.34 -1.24
CA VAL A 394 -0.44 -7.13 -0.44
C VAL A 394 -1.73 -6.35 -0.25
N TYR A 395 -2.08 -6.03 0.98
CA TYR A 395 -3.20 -5.17 1.36
C TYR A 395 -2.68 -4.01 2.22
N VAL A 396 -3.23 -2.81 2.07
CA VAL A 396 -2.75 -1.61 2.76
C VAL A 396 -3.91 -0.75 3.23
N SER A 397 -3.95 -0.47 4.53
CA SER A 397 -4.73 0.60 5.14
C SER A 397 -3.89 1.88 5.27
N PRO A 398 -4.47 3.04 5.62
CA PRO A 398 -3.71 4.28 5.78
C PRO A 398 -2.54 4.21 6.77
N SER A 399 -2.54 3.24 7.69
CA SER A 399 -1.52 3.07 8.73
C SER A 399 -0.87 1.70 8.77
N THR A 400 -1.36 0.72 8.01
CA THR A 400 -0.87 -0.67 8.11
C THR A 400 -0.79 -1.36 6.76
N LEU A 401 0.35 -1.97 6.48
CA LEU A 401 0.60 -2.80 5.31
C LEU A 401 0.64 -4.27 5.74
N TYR A 402 -0.03 -5.12 4.98
CA TYR A 402 -0.09 -6.56 5.19
C TYR A 402 0.52 -7.29 4.01
N ILE A 403 1.42 -8.24 4.28
CA ILE A 403 1.96 -9.19 3.30
C ILE A 403 1.43 -10.57 3.65
N ALA A 404 0.61 -11.13 2.77
CA ALA A 404 0.09 -12.48 2.88
C ALA A 404 0.88 -13.43 1.96
N VAL A 405 1.55 -14.40 2.57
CA VAL A 405 2.41 -15.38 1.91
C VAL A 405 1.71 -16.74 1.92
N PRO A 406 1.35 -17.30 0.75
CA PRO A 406 0.74 -18.61 0.67
C PRO A 406 1.77 -19.71 0.98
N ASP A 407 1.32 -20.75 1.67
CA ASP A 407 2.02 -22.03 1.85
C ASP A 407 1.17 -23.12 1.19
N THR A 408 1.62 -23.55 0.01
CA THR A 408 0.97 -24.56 -0.84
C THR A 408 1.64 -25.94 -0.74
N SER A 409 2.54 -26.12 0.21
CA SER A 409 3.33 -27.34 0.35
C SER A 409 2.47 -28.52 0.81
N TYR A 410 1.98 -29.33 -0.14
CA TYR A 410 1.14 -30.51 0.11
C TYR A 410 1.77 -31.55 1.05
N SER A 411 3.11 -31.60 1.14
CA SER A 411 3.83 -32.47 2.08
C SER A 411 3.69 -32.04 3.55
N ARG A 412 3.14 -30.85 3.83
CA ARG A 412 2.98 -30.27 5.17
C ARG A 412 1.52 -30.19 5.64
N GLY A 413 0.56 -30.67 4.84
CA GLY A 413 -0.87 -30.64 5.17
C GLY A 413 -1.70 -29.79 4.21
N ALA A 414 -2.84 -29.29 4.69
CA ALA A 414 -3.71 -28.41 3.91
C ALA A 414 -3.04 -27.05 3.63
N ALA A 415 -3.37 -26.45 2.49
CA ALA A 415 -2.84 -25.13 2.12
C ALA A 415 -3.21 -24.08 3.19
N SER A 416 -2.32 -23.11 3.39
CA SER A 416 -2.50 -22.05 4.40
C SER A 416 -1.86 -20.75 3.93
N THR A 417 -2.16 -19.65 4.62
CA THR A 417 -1.60 -18.33 4.34
C THR A 417 -1.03 -17.74 5.63
N THR A 418 0.25 -17.36 5.60
CA THR A 418 0.88 -16.61 6.70
C THR A 418 0.79 -15.12 6.38
N ILE A 419 0.28 -14.33 7.32
CA ILE A 419 0.07 -12.89 7.18
C ILE A 419 1.06 -12.17 8.11
N TYR A 420 1.77 -11.20 7.56
CA TYR A 420 2.65 -10.29 8.31
C TYR A 420 2.09 -8.88 8.22
N SER A 421 2.06 -8.16 9.34
CA SER A 421 1.56 -6.79 9.44
C SER A 421 2.69 -5.82 9.78
N PHE A 422 2.64 -4.64 9.16
CA PHE A 422 3.65 -3.59 9.29
C PHE A 422 2.95 -2.24 9.48
N ALA A 423 3.22 -1.56 10.59
CA ALA A 423 2.85 -0.15 10.73
C ALA A 423 3.66 0.68 9.74
N ILE A 424 2.97 1.55 9.04
CA ILE A 424 3.55 2.54 8.13
C ILE A 424 3.20 3.93 8.64
N ASP A 425 4.23 4.71 8.99
CA ASP A 425 4.06 6.05 9.54
C ASP A 425 5.15 6.98 8.99
N ASN A 426 4.76 7.87 8.06
CA ASN A 426 5.64 8.87 7.45
C ASN A 426 7.00 8.28 6.99
N GLY A 427 6.95 7.12 6.34
CA GLY A 427 8.11 6.37 5.85
C GLY A 427 8.78 5.42 6.85
N LYS A 428 8.48 5.51 8.15
CA LYS A 428 8.87 4.49 9.13
C LYS A 428 8.04 3.23 8.90
N ILE A 429 8.74 2.10 8.75
CA ILE A 429 8.15 0.77 8.60
C ILE A 429 8.48 -0.05 9.85
N THR A 430 7.46 -0.50 10.58
CA THR A 430 7.65 -1.27 11.83
C THR A 430 6.86 -2.57 11.75
N TYR A 431 7.53 -3.70 11.91
CA TYR A 431 6.84 -4.99 12.03
C TYR A 431 5.97 -5.01 13.30
N LEU A 432 4.72 -5.41 13.16
CA LEU A 432 3.76 -5.48 14.26
C LEU A 432 3.57 -6.93 14.72
N ALA A 433 3.00 -7.76 13.85
CA ALA A 433 2.62 -9.13 14.18
C ALA A 433 2.62 -10.05 12.96
N GLY A 434 2.65 -11.34 13.23
CA GLY A 434 2.54 -12.42 12.25
C GLY A 434 1.47 -13.41 12.71
N GLY A 435 0.60 -13.83 11.78
CA GLY A 435 -0.47 -14.79 12.05
C GLY A 435 -0.64 -15.76 10.88
N LYS A 436 -1.35 -16.85 11.12
CA LYS A 436 -1.60 -17.89 10.11
C LYS A 436 -3.09 -18.16 10.01
N VAL A 437 -3.58 -18.25 8.78
CA VAL A 437 -4.96 -18.66 8.46
C VAL A 437 -4.92 -19.86 7.52
N ASP A 438 -5.93 -20.73 7.61
CA ASP A 438 -6.05 -21.85 6.68
C ASP A 438 -6.55 -21.38 5.31
N GLY A 439 -6.17 -22.10 4.26
CA GLY A 439 -6.53 -21.80 2.88
C GLY A 439 -5.71 -20.69 2.22
N LEU A 440 -6.10 -20.39 0.97
CA LEU A 440 -5.46 -19.41 0.10
C LEU A 440 -6.38 -18.24 -0.18
N LEU A 441 -5.82 -17.03 -0.26
CA LEU A 441 -6.52 -15.82 -0.67
C LEU A 441 -6.79 -15.84 -2.18
N LEU A 442 -7.90 -15.25 -2.61
CA LEU A 442 -8.16 -15.01 -4.04
C LEU A 442 -7.40 -13.78 -4.54
N SER A 443 -7.48 -12.67 -3.81
CA SER A 443 -6.85 -11.38 -4.19
C SER A 443 -6.79 -10.43 -3.00
N GLN A 444 -6.35 -9.18 -3.21
CA GLN A 444 -6.40 -8.13 -2.19
C GLN A 444 -7.81 -7.89 -1.63
N TYR A 445 -8.86 -8.14 -2.43
CA TYR A 445 -10.26 -7.97 -1.99
C TYR A 445 -10.74 -9.07 -1.04
N SER A 446 -9.92 -10.10 -0.82
CA SER A 446 -10.10 -11.11 0.23
C SER A 446 -9.61 -10.64 1.60
N LEU A 447 -9.11 -9.40 1.72
CA LEU A 447 -8.65 -8.78 2.95
C LEU A 447 -9.34 -7.43 3.13
N ASP A 448 -9.71 -7.09 4.36
CA ASP A 448 -9.93 -5.70 4.76
C ASP A 448 -9.66 -5.46 6.25
N GLU A 449 -9.45 -4.20 6.59
CA GLU A 449 -9.29 -3.72 7.96
C GLU A 449 -10.51 -2.89 8.35
N TYR A 450 -11.22 -3.33 9.39
CA TYR A 450 -12.42 -2.65 9.86
C TYR A 450 -12.53 -2.76 11.38
N ASP A 451 -12.76 -1.63 12.04
CA ASP A 451 -12.96 -1.52 13.48
C ASP A 451 -11.87 -2.23 14.34
N GLY A 452 -10.60 -2.14 13.89
CA GLY A 452 -9.46 -2.72 14.59
C GLY A 452 -9.23 -4.22 14.33
N TYR A 453 -9.97 -4.82 13.40
CA TYR A 453 -9.80 -6.23 13.00
C TYR A 453 -9.37 -6.35 11.54
N LEU A 454 -8.50 -7.33 11.27
CA LEU A 454 -8.24 -7.79 9.91
C LEU A 454 -9.20 -8.95 9.60
N ARG A 455 -9.99 -8.81 8.53
CA ARG A 455 -10.97 -9.81 8.09
C ARG A 455 -10.47 -10.45 6.80
N VAL A 456 -10.53 -11.77 6.75
CA VAL A 456 -9.82 -12.58 5.75
C VAL A 456 -10.75 -13.63 5.17
N ALA A 457 -10.86 -13.71 3.84
CA ALA A 457 -11.63 -14.75 3.16
C ALA A 457 -10.68 -15.68 2.36
N THR A 458 -10.72 -16.98 2.62
CA THR A 458 -9.83 -17.97 1.99
C THR A 458 -10.58 -19.16 1.41
N THR A 459 -9.99 -19.79 0.38
CA THR A 459 -10.40 -21.12 -0.10
C THR A 459 -9.48 -22.17 0.49
N ILE A 460 -10.06 -23.18 1.14
CA ILE A 460 -9.37 -24.36 1.68
C ILE A 460 -9.51 -25.49 0.66
N ASP A 461 -8.40 -25.98 0.14
CA ASP A 461 -8.35 -27.25 -0.59
C ASP A 461 -7.96 -28.36 0.40
N ALA A 462 -8.91 -29.22 0.78
CA ALA A 462 -8.59 -30.35 1.67
C ALA A 462 -7.66 -31.35 0.96
N SER A 463 -6.60 -31.77 1.67
CA SER A 463 -5.73 -32.86 1.22
C SER A 463 -6.52 -34.13 0.93
N GLN A 464 -6.15 -34.85 -0.14
CA GLN A 464 -6.77 -36.12 -0.54
C GLN A 464 -7.00 -37.07 0.65
N ASN A 465 -8.24 -37.30 1.04
CA ASN A 465 -8.59 -38.48 1.82
C ASN A 465 -9.19 -39.53 0.87
N ARG A 466 -9.23 -40.80 1.31
CA ARG A 466 -9.69 -41.95 0.50
C ARG A 466 -11.16 -41.86 0.03
N TRP A 467 -11.87 -40.78 0.34
CA TRP A 467 -13.28 -40.52 0.02
C TRP A 467 -13.54 -39.23 -0.78
N GLY A 468 -12.49 -38.46 -1.15
CA GLY A 468 -12.59 -37.32 -2.06
C GLY A 468 -11.89 -36.04 -1.59
N THR A 469 -11.75 -35.06 -2.48
CA THR A 469 -11.32 -33.69 -2.16
C THR A 469 -12.54 -32.87 -1.76
N SER A 470 -12.53 -32.24 -0.58
CA SER A 470 -13.55 -31.25 -0.20
C SER A 470 -12.90 -29.86 -0.18
N THR A 471 -13.09 -29.10 -1.25
CA THR A 471 -12.75 -27.67 -1.28
C THR A 471 -13.84 -26.90 -0.55
N SER A 472 -13.54 -25.89 0.25
CA SER A 472 -14.57 -25.01 0.84
C SER A 472 -14.00 -23.63 1.11
N SER A 473 -14.88 -22.65 1.33
CA SER A 473 -14.48 -21.29 1.67
C SER A 473 -14.57 -21.06 3.18
N MET A 474 -13.72 -20.17 3.69
CA MET A 474 -13.66 -19.79 5.09
C MET A 474 -13.51 -18.28 5.23
N VAL A 475 -14.05 -17.72 6.31
CA VAL A 475 -13.82 -16.34 6.74
C VAL A 475 -13.25 -16.34 8.14
N THR A 476 -12.12 -15.67 8.31
CA THR A 476 -11.41 -15.54 9.59
C THR A 476 -11.30 -14.06 9.96
N VAL A 477 -11.64 -13.74 11.20
CA VAL A 477 -11.47 -12.41 11.79
C VAL A 477 -10.31 -12.45 12.77
N LEU A 478 -9.32 -11.57 12.58
CA LEU A 478 -8.08 -11.51 13.36
C LEU A 478 -8.01 -10.18 14.13
N ASP A 479 -7.48 -10.22 15.35
CA ASP A 479 -7.16 -9.02 16.13
C ASP A 479 -5.91 -8.31 15.58
N THR A 480 -5.53 -7.16 16.15
CA THR A 480 -4.34 -6.39 15.75
C THR A 480 -3.01 -7.12 15.96
N SER A 481 -3.00 -8.19 16.77
CA SER A 481 -1.86 -9.09 16.96
C SER A 481 -1.92 -10.29 16.01
N LEU A 482 -2.82 -10.27 15.03
CA LEU A 482 -3.13 -11.34 14.09
C LEU A 482 -3.52 -12.66 14.74
N ARG A 483 -4.11 -12.61 15.94
CA ARG A 483 -4.70 -13.78 16.60
C ARG A 483 -6.16 -13.92 16.20
N THR A 484 -6.61 -15.15 16.03
CA THR A 484 -7.98 -15.43 15.64
C THR A 484 -8.99 -15.00 16.71
N THR A 485 -9.91 -14.12 16.31
CA THR A 485 -11.06 -13.68 17.10
C THR A 485 -12.30 -14.50 16.77
N GLY A 486 -12.55 -14.75 15.48
CA GLY A 486 -13.72 -15.50 15.02
C GLY A 486 -13.47 -16.22 13.71
N ILE A 487 -14.19 -17.32 13.48
CA ILE A 487 -14.08 -18.15 12.28
C ILE A 487 -15.47 -18.55 11.80
N LEU A 488 -15.71 -18.46 10.49
CA LEU A 488 -16.81 -19.08 9.78
C LEU A 488 -16.24 -20.03 8.72
N GLN A 489 -16.43 -21.34 8.92
CA GLN A 489 -15.93 -22.41 8.05
C GLN A 489 -17.04 -23.05 7.22
N GLY A 490 -16.64 -23.81 6.19
CA GLY A 490 -17.54 -24.67 5.42
C GLY A 490 -18.51 -23.91 4.52
N ILE A 491 -18.14 -22.70 4.09
CA ILE A 491 -18.93 -21.91 3.14
C ILE A 491 -18.81 -22.58 1.76
N ALA A 492 -19.95 -22.85 1.13
CA ALA A 492 -20.06 -23.49 -0.19
C ALA A 492 -19.16 -24.75 -0.35
N PRO A 493 -19.54 -25.90 0.26
CA PRO A 493 -18.77 -27.13 0.12
C PRO A 493 -18.61 -27.57 -1.34
N ASN A 494 -17.37 -27.88 -1.71
CA ASN A 494 -16.85 -28.22 -3.04
C ASN A 494 -16.78 -27.05 -4.04
N GLU A 495 -16.75 -25.81 -3.55
CA GLU A 495 -16.61 -24.60 -4.35
C GLU A 495 -15.48 -23.70 -3.82
N ARG A 496 -14.92 -22.88 -4.70
CA ARG A 496 -13.87 -21.89 -4.37
C ARG A 496 -14.39 -20.48 -4.50
N ILE A 497 -13.74 -19.54 -3.82
CA ILE A 497 -14.05 -18.11 -3.93
C ILE A 497 -13.71 -17.61 -5.35
N TYR A 498 -14.64 -16.87 -5.95
CA TYR A 498 -14.49 -16.18 -7.23
C TYR A 498 -14.53 -14.65 -7.11
N ALA A 499 -15.19 -14.13 -6.09
CA ALA A 499 -15.11 -12.73 -5.70
C ALA A 499 -15.38 -12.56 -4.21
N ALA A 500 -14.75 -11.55 -3.62
CA ALA A 500 -14.98 -11.12 -2.24
C ALA A 500 -15.08 -9.59 -2.22
N ARG A 501 -16.00 -9.05 -1.43
CA ARG A 501 -16.07 -7.61 -1.17
C ARG A 501 -16.56 -7.33 0.23
N PHE A 502 -15.70 -6.74 1.04
CA PHE A 502 -16.06 -6.20 2.35
C PHE A 502 -16.73 -4.84 2.21
N MET A 503 -17.76 -4.60 3.04
CA MET A 503 -18.47 -3.32 3.11
C MET A 503 -19.08 -3.16 4.49
N GLY A 504 -18.51 -2.25 5.30
CA GLY A 504 -18.97 -2.03 6.66
C GLY A 504 -18.89 -3.32 7.48
N ASP A 505 -20.00 -3.71 8.10
CA ASP A 505 -20.15 -4.90 8.94
C ASP A 505 -20.43 -6.19 8.14
N ARG A 506 -20.13 -6.23 6.84
CA ARG A 506 -20.52 -7.31 5.93
C ARG A 506 -19.40 -7.72 4.99
N LEU A 507 -19.50 -8.97 4.54
CA LEU A 507 -18.76 -9.51 3.41
C LEU A 507 -19.74 -10.10 2.39
N TYR A 508 -19.60 -9.69 1.14
CA TYR A 508 -20.23 -10.34 0.00
C TYR A 508 -19.25 -11.31 -0.64
N LEU A 509 -19.65 -12.57 -0.77
CA LEU A 509 -18.80 -13.63 -1.26
C LEU A 509 -19.51 -14.37 -2.40
N VAL A 510 -18.75 -14.72 -3.41
CA VAL A 510 -19.21 -15.45 -4.59
C VAL A 510 -18.34 -16.70 -4.74
N THR A 511 -18.96 -17.84 -4.98
CA THR A 511 -18.29 -19.13 -5.18
C THR A 511 -18.83 -19.82 -6.43
N PHE A 512 -18.08 -20.71 -7.09
CA PHE A 512 -18.60 -21.28 -8.34
C PHE A 512 -18.18 -22.74 -8.61
N ARG A 513 -19.16 -23.52 -9.05
CA ARG A 513 -18.99 -24.82 -9.75
C ARG A 513 -19.88 -24.92 -11.00
N GLU A 514 -21.13 -24.48 -10.96
CA GLU A 514 -22.07 -24.41 -12.11
C GLU A 514 -23.15 -23.31 -11.97
N THR A 515 -23.65 -23.08 -10.75
CA THR A 515 -24.45 -21.92 -10.34
C THR A 515 -23.74 -21.25 -9.17
N ASP A 516 -23.65 -19.93 -9.17
CA ASP A 516 -22.91 -19.16 -8.16
C ASP A 516 -23.85 -18.72 -7.03
N PRO A 517 -23.66 -19.21 -5.80
CA PRO A 517 -24.28 -18.60 -4.65
C PRO A 517 -23.56 -17.28 -4.31
N PHE A 518 -24.29 -16.18 -4.44
CA PHE A 518 -23.95 -14.89 -3.84
C PHE A 518 -24.32 -14.93 -2.35
N PHE A 519 -23.32 -14.99 -1.47
CA PHE A 519 -23.48 -14.98 -0.02
C PHE A 519 -23.39 -13.57 0.56
N VAL A 520 -24.24 -13.32 1.57
CA VAL A 520 -24.11 -12.17 2.47
C VAL A 520 -23.68 -12.70 3.84
N ILE A 521 -22.48 -12.31 4.28
CA ILE A 521 -21.88 -12.75 5.54
C ILE A 521 -21.86 -11.56 6.51
N GLY A 522 -22.44 -11.76 7.69
CA GLY A 522 -22.45 -10.79 8.78
C GLY A 522 -21.19 -10.86 9.61
N LEU A 523 -20.58 -9.68 9.85
CA LEU A 523 -19.30 -9.50 10.55
C LEU A 523 -19.39 -8.43 11.65
N SER A 524 -20.61 -8.07 12.09
CA SER A 524 -20.82 -7.10 13.18
C SER A 524 -20.38 -7.61 14.55
N ASP A 525 -20.46 -8.93 14.79
CA ASP A 525 -19.82 -9.60 15.93
C ASP A 525 -18.54 -10.29 15.43
N PRO A 526 -17.33 -9.72 15.70
CA PRO A 526 -16.08 -10.25 15.19
C PRO A 526 -15.76 -11.65 15.73
N ALA A 527 -16.33 -12.06 16.87
CA ALA A 527 -16.14 -13.38 17.44
C ALA A 527 -17.06 -14.44 16.82
N ARG A 528 -18.14 -14.01 16.14
CA ARG A 528 -19.20 -14.90 15.64
C ARG A 528 -19.65 -14.52 14.21
N PRO A 529 -18.74 -14.56 13.22
CA PRO A 529 -19.13 -14.37 11.82
C PRO A 529 -20.16 -15.43 11.39
N LYS A 530 -21.15 -15.03 10.59
CA LYS A 530 -22.25 -15.93 10.17
C LYS A 530 -22.78 -15.61 8.77
N ILE A 531 -23.27 -16.63 8.06
CA ILE A 531 -24.03 -16.44 6.83
C ILE A 531 -25.40 -15.84 7.22
N LEU A 532 -25.77 -14.73 6.57
CA LEU A 532 -27.07 -14.07 6.74
C LEU A 532 -28.04 -14.49 5.64
N GLY A 533 -27.56 -14.49 4.39
CA GLY A 533 -28.37 -14.81 3.22
C GLY A 533 -27.54 -15.41 2.09
N GLU A 534 -28.23 -16.07 1.16
CA GLU A 534 -27.67 -16.71 -0.03
C GLU A 534 -28.62 -16.50 -1.21
N LEU A 535 -28.07 -16.12 -2.37
CA LEU A 535 -28.81 -15.99 -3.61
C LEU A 535 -28.09 -16.78 -4.72
N LYS A 536 -28.73 -17.84 -5.21
CA LYS A 536 -28.20 -18.62 -6.34
C LYS A 536 -28.59 -18.01 -7.67
N ILE A 537 -27.60 -17.75 -8.52
CA ILE A 537 -27.80 -17.26 -9.88
C ILE A 537 -27.01 -18.11 -10.89
N PRO A 538 -27.47 -18.22 -12.16
CA PRO A 538 -26.65 -18.82 -13.21
C PRO A 538 -25.43 -17.94 -13.51
N GLY A 539 -24.31 -18.54 -13.92
CA GLY A 539 -23.04 -17.84 -14.10
C GLY A 539 -22.40 -17.46 -12.77
N TYR A 540 -21.37 -16.62 -12.82
CA TYR A 540 -20.66 -16.13 -11.64
C TYR A 540 -20.20 -14.68 -11.77
N SER A 541 -19.93 -14.03 -10.64
CA SER A 541 -19.22 -12.74 -10.59
C SER A 541 -17.73 -12.94 -10.25
N SER A 542 -16.81 -12.34 -11.00
CA SER A 542 -15.38 -12.31 -10.65
C SER A 542 -14.95 -11.00 -10.01
N TYR A 543 -15.81 -9.97 -10.09
CA TYR A 543 -15.62 -8.69 -9.42
C TYR A 543 -16.94 -8.19 -8.84
N LEU A 544 -16.88 -7.69 -7.60
CA LEU A 544 -18.00 -7.10 -6.88
C LEU A 544 -17.66 -5.65 -6.52
N HIS A 545 -18.55 -4.73 -6.91
CA HIS A 545 -18.40 -3.30 -6.67
C HIS A 545 -19.61 -2.75 -5.88
N PRO A 546 -19.41 -2.10 -4.73
CA PRO A 546 -20.50 -1.44 -4.02
C PRO A 546 -21.06 -0.26 -4.83
N TYR A 547 -22.35 -0.28 -5.15
CA TYR A 547 -23.06 0.88 -5.69
C TYR A 547 -23.44 1.85 -4.57
N ASP A 548 -23.94 1.31 -3.45
CA ASP A 548 -24.14 2.00 -2.19
C ASP A 548 -24.23 1.00 -1.02
N ALA A 549 -24.67 1.45 0.15
CA ALA A 549 -24.81 0.63 1.35
C ALA A 549 -25.81 -0.55 1.20
N THR A 550 -26.64 -0.53 0.17
CA THR A 550 -27.75 -1.48 -0.06
C THR A 550 -27.71 -2.14 -1.43
N HIS A 551 -26.73 -1.84 -2.28
CA HIS A 551 -26.66 -2.37 -3.63
C HIS A 551 -25.23 -2.76 -4.03
N ILE A 552 -25.09 -3.92 -4.67
CA ILE A 552 -23.82 -4.43 -5.19
C ILE A 552 -23.93 -4.66 -6.70
N ILE A 553 -22.92 -4.25 -7.45
CA ILE A 553 -22.74 -4.57 -8.86
C ILE A 553 -21.80 -5.77 -8.96
N GLY A 554 -22.22 -6.82 -9.64
CA GLY A 554 -21.39 -7.96 -10.01
C GLY A 554 -21.00 -7.91 -11.49
N ILE A 555 -19.72 -8.14 -11.77
CA ILE A 555 -19.18 -8.31 -13.12
C ILE A 555 -18.54 -9.69 -13.20
N GLY A 556 -18.89 -10.47 -14.21
CA GLY A 556 -18.38 -11.83 -14.38
C GLY A 556 -18.79 -12.45 -15.69
N LYS A 557 -19.18 -13.72 -15.68
CA LYS A 557 -19.57 -14.47 -16.89
C LYS A 557 -20.76 -15.39 -16.63
N ASP A 558 -21.55 -15.67 -17.67
CA ASP A 558 -22.67 -16.64 -17.57
C ASP A 558 -22.18 -18.09 -17.44
N SER A 559 -20.97 -18.37 -17.89
CA SER A 559 -20.23 -19.63 -17.73
C SER A 559 -18.75 -19.37 -18.00
N GLN A 560 -17.88 -20.37 -17.77
CA GLN A 560 -16.43 -20.22 -17.95
C GLN A 560 -16.04 -19.64 -19.33
N SER A 561 -16.64 -20.17 -20.40
CA SER A 561 -16.43 -19.67 -21.78
C SER A 561 -17.51 -18.69 -22.23
N GLY A 562 -18.60 -18.54 -21.48
CA GLY A 562 -19.79 -17.80 -21.88
C GLY A 562 -19.62 -16.30 -22.06
N PRO A 563 -20.71 -15.58 -22.33
CA PRO A 563 -20.70 -14.12 -22.43
C PRO A 563 -20.29 -13.45 -21.12
N VAL A 564 -19.85 -12.20 -21.21
CA VAL A 564 -19.63 -11.33 -20.04
C VAL A 564 -20.98 -11.03 -19.41
N LYS A 565 -21.07 -11.07 -18.09
CA LYS A 565 -22.30 -10.81 -17.35
C LYS A 565 -22.14 -9.59 -16.44
N ILE A 566 -23.14 -8.71 -16.44
CA ILE A 566 -23.30 -7.68 -15.41
C ILE A 566 -24.57 -7.96 -14.60
N ALA A 567 -24.52 -7.77 -13.29
CA ALA A 567 -25.63 -8.04 -12.37
C ALA A 567 -25.72 -6.92 -11.31
N LEU A 568 -26.93 -6.56 -10.90
CA LEU A 568 -27.21 -5.62 -9.82
C LEU A 568 -28.01 -6.33 -8.74
N PHE A 569 -27.51 -6.30 -7.51
CA PHE A 569 -28.09 -6.96 -6.35
C PHE A 569 -28.62 -5.94 -5.35
N ASP A 570 -29.80 -6.21 -4.78
CA ASP A 570 -30.32 -5.58 -3.57
C ASP A 570 -29.86 -6.40 -2.36
N VAL A 571 -29.23 -5.72 -1.41
CA VAL A 571 -28.71 -6.27 -0.16
C VAL A 571 -29.15 -5.42 1.05
N ALA A 572 -30.27 -4.70 0.92
CA ALA A 572 -30.89 -3.95 2.01
C ALA A 572 -31.32 -4.88 3.15
N ASP A 573 -32.02 -5.98 2.83
CA ASP A 573 -32.24 -7.10 3.76
C ASP A 573 -31.17 -8.16 3.53
N MET A 574 -30.27 -8.28 4.51
CA MET A 574 -29.13 -9.20 4.43
C MET A 574 -29.54 -10.67 4.44
N ASN A 575 -30.75 -11.00 4.92
CA ASN A 575 -31.23 -12.37 4.97
C ASN A 575 -31.99 -12.77 3.69
N ASP A 576 -32.31 -11.80 2.84
CA ASP A 576 -33.07 -12.00 1.60
C ASP A 576 -32.46 -11.15 0.45
N PRO A 577 -31.18 -11.41 0.08
CA PRO A 577 -30.53 -10.72 -1.04
C PRO A 577 -31.23 -11.04 -2.36
N LYS A 578 -31.42 -10.03 -3.22
CA LYS A 578 -32.19 -10.17 -4.47
C LYS A 578 -31.42 -9.71 -5.70
N LEU A 579 -31.63 -10.40 -6.81
CA LEU A 579 -31.19 -9.92 -8.13
C LEU A 579 -32.22 -8.93 -8.67
N ILE A 580 -31.80 -7.70 -8.91
CA ILE A 580 -32.64 -6.64 -9.49
C ILE A 580 -32.63 -6.73 -11.01
N SER A 581 -31.44 -6.89 -11.59
CA SER A 581 -31.24 -6.92 -13.04
C SER A 581 -29.95 -7.65 -13.37
N SER A 582 -29.93 -8.36 -14.49
CA SER A 582 -28.71 -8.89 -15.09
C SER A 582 -28.75 -8.76 -16.61
N GLN A 583 -27.59 -8.60 -17.24
CA GLN A 583 -27.44 -8.60 -18.69
C GLN A 583 -26.24 -9.44 -19.10
N SER A 584 -26.41 -10.22 -20.16
CA SER A 584 -25.34 -10.99 -20.82
C SER A 584 -24.89 -10.26 -22.07
N LEU A 585 -23.57 -10.09 -22.22
CA LEU A 585 -22.93 -9.25 -23.23
C LEU A 585 -22.05 -10.12 -24.13
N GLY A 586 -22.38 -10.13 -25.42
CA GLY A 586 -21.69 -10.92 -26.44
C GLY A 586 -22.09 -12.40 -26.46
N GLY A 587 -21.29 -13.21 -27.13
CA GLY A 587 -21.36 -14.66 -27.21
C GLY A 587 -20.22 -15.34 -26.44
N GLU A 588 -20.05 -16.64 -26.69
CA GLU A 588 -18.93 -17.41 -26.14
C GLU A 588 -17.59 -16.82 -26.60
N GLY A 589 -16.61 -16.76 -25.69
CA GLY A 589 -15.30 -16.14 -25.94
C GLY A 589 -15.22 -14.66 -25.58
N SER A 590 -16.36 -13.99 -25.36
CA SER A 590 -16.37 -12.58 -24.94
C SER A 590 -15.64 -12.38 -23.61
N SER A 591 -14.95 -11.24 -23.49
CA SER A 591 -14.11 -10.90 -22.34
C SER A 591 -14.18 -9.42 -21.97
N SER A 592 -13.74 -9.12 -20.75
CA SER A 592 -13.54 -7.77 -20.25
C SER A 592 -12.26 -7.73 -19.42
N PRO A 593 -11.43 -6.68 -19.55
CA PRO A 593 -10.30 -6.47 -18.65
C PRO A 593 -10.69 -6.43 -17.16
N VAL A 594 -11.93 -6.04 -16.83
CA VAL A 594 -12.43 -6.01 -15.43
C VAL A 594 -12.41 -7.39 -14.77
N LEU A 595 -12.50 -8.47 -15.55
CA LEU A 595 -12.53 -9.83 -15.03
C LEU A 595 -11.20 -10.24 -14.38
N THR A 596 -10.09 -9.62 -14.78
CA THR A 596 -8.74 -9.91 -14.29
C THR A 596 -8.09 -8.72 -13.60
N ASP A 597 -8.46 -7.49 -13.98
CA ASP A 597 -7.95 -6.25 -13.41
C ASP A 597 -9.10 -5.26 -13.14
N PRO A 598 -9.61 -5.21 -11.90
CA PRO A 598 -10.70 -4.31 -11.53
C PRO A 598 -10.43 -2.81 -11.70
N LYS A 599 -9.18 -2.39 -11.95
CA LYS A 599 -8.86 -0.98 -12.27
C LYS A 599 -9.43 -0.54 -13.62
N ALA A 600 -9.78 -1.49 -14.49
CA ALA A 600 -10.48 -1.21 -15.74
C ALA A 600 -11.96 -0.80 -15.55
N PHE A 601 -12.51 -1.00 -14.36
CA PHE A 601 -13.90 -0.65 -14.03
C PHE A 601 -13.97 0.81 -13.60
N LEU A 602 -14.59 1.65 -14.42
CA LEU A 602 -14.89 3.05 -14.09
C LEU A 602 -16.36 3.15 -13.68
N PHE A 603 -16.59 3.66 -12.47
CA PHE A 603 -17.92 3.90 -11.94
C PHE A 603 -17.96 5.24 -11.20
N ASP A 604 -18.99 6.02 -11.49
CA ASP A 604 -19.29 7.27 -10.80
C ASP A 604 -20.79 7.38 -10.63
N LYS A 605 -21.24 7.29 -9.37
CA LYS A 605 -22.65 7.33 -9.00
C LYS A 605 -23.29 8.69 -9.27
N GLU A 606 -22.57 9.78 -8.99
CA GLU A 606 -23.10 11.14 -9.10
C GLU A 606 -23.33 11.53 -10.56
N ARG A 607 -22.46 11.02 -11.44
CA ARG A 607 -22.59 11.14 -12.90
C ARG A 607 -23.54 10.12 -13.51
N ASP A 608 -23.99 9.15 -12.73
CA ASP A 608 -24.77 8.02 -13.20
C ASP A 608 -24.05 7.30 -14.37
N ILE A 609 -22.76 7.00 -14.22
CA ILE A 609 -22.00 6.26 -15.23
C ILE A 609 -21.33 5.00 -14.66
N LEU A 610 -21.42 3.92 -15.42
CA LEU A 610 -20.61 2.72 -15.34
C LEU A 610 -20.02 2.49 -16.73
N VAL A 611 -18.71 2.46 -16.85
CA VAL A 611 -18.01 2.24 -18.12
C VAL A 611 -17.29 0.89 -18.06
N LEU A 612 -17.66 0.02 -18.99
CA LEU A 612 -17.18 -1.35 -19.04
C LEU A 612 -16.44 -1.59 -20.37
N PRO A 613 -15.10 -1.71 -20.36
CA PRO A 613 -14.34 -2.16 -21.51
C PRO A 613 -14.68 -3.61 -21.85
N LEU A 614 -14.92 -3.88 -23.12
CA LEU A 614 -15.45 -5.15 -23.62
C LEU A 614 -14.80 -5.54 -24.93
N HIS A 615 -14.53 -6.83 -25.05
CA HIS A 615 -14.27 -7.52 -26.31
C HIS A 615 -15.37 -8.56 -26.47
N LEU A 616 -16.24 -8.36 -27.45
CA LEU A 616 -17.45 -9.15 -27.63
C LEU A 616 -17.35 -9.98 -28.90
N GLU A 617 -17.46 -11.29 -28.72
CA GLU A 617 -17.66 -12.23 -29.80
C GLU A 617 -19.14 -12.33 -30.13
N ASP A 618 -19.50 -12.59 -31.39
CA ASP A 618 -20.88 -12.91 -31.78
C ASP A 618 -21.02 -14.43 -31.96
N LYS A 619 -22.25 -14.94 -31.88
CA LYS A 619 -22.50 -16.37 -32.11
C LYS A 619 -22.14 -16.75 -33.53
N TYR A 620 -21.61 -17.97 -33.70
CA TYR A 620 -21.42 -18.58 -35.02
C TYR A 620 -22.70 -18.51 -35.83
N ARG A 621 -22.59 -18.00 -37.05
CA ARG A 621 -23.70 -17.98 -38.00
C ARG A 621 -23.51 -19.14 -38.95
N CYS A 622 -24.38 -20.13 -38.80
CA CYS A 622 -24.43 -21.29 -39.68
C CYS A 622 -25.51 -21.10 -40.73
N ASN A 623 -25.26 -21.58 -41.95
CA ASN A 623 -26.31 -21.71 -42.95
C ASN A 623 -27.43 -22.67 -42.48
N ALA A 624 -28.58 -22.67 -43.16
CA ALA A 624 -29.77 -23.44 -42.77
C ALA A 624 -29.56 -24.96 -42.68
N ILE A 625 -28.43 -25.48 -43.19
CA ILE A 625 -28.09 -26.91 -43.27
C ILE A 625 -26.95 -27.27 -42.29
N GLY A 626 -26.37 -26.29 -41.57
CA GLY A 626 -25.38 -26.49 -40.51
C GLY A 626 -23.95 -26.84 -40.96
N TYR A 627 -23.67 -26.88 -42.26
CA TYR A 627 -22.35 -27.30 -42.78
C TYR A 627 -21.35 -26.16 -42.98
N ASP A 628 -21.82 -24.92 -43.06
CA ASP A 628 -20.98 -23.75 -43.23
C ASP A 628 -21.29 -22.75 -42.12
N CYS A 629 -20.40 -22.70 -41.14
CA CYS A 629 -20.48 -21.83 -39.97
C CYS A 629 -19.31 -20.87 -39.99
N TYR A 630 -19.59 -19.58 -39.95
CA TYR A 630 -18.58 -18.54 -39.84
C TYR A 630 -18.80 -17.73 -38.56
N GLN A 631 -17.70 -17.35 -37.91
CA GLN A 631 -17.72 -16.48 -36.75
C GLN A 631 -17.72 -15.02 -37.22
N PRO A 632 -18.76 -14.23 -36.92
CA PRO A 632 -18.78 -12.82 -37.27
C PRO A 632 -17.57 -12.08 -36.67
N PRO A 633 -17.15 -10.95 -37.26
CA PRO A 633 -16.05 -10.18 -36.69
C PRO A 633 -16.40 -9.71 -35.27
N ALA A 634 -15.41 -9.75 -34.39
CA ALA A 634 -15.58 -9.33 -33.02
C ALA A 634 -15.71 -7.80 -32.91
N TRP A 635 -16.44 -7.36 -31.89
CA TRP A 635 -16.58 -5.96 -31.53
C TRP A 635 -15.69 -5.64 -30.33
N GLY A 636 -15.06 -4.46 -30.31
CA GLY A 636 -14.32 -4.02 -29.13
C GLY A 636 -14.37 -2.53 -28.87
N GLY A 637 -14.49 -2.19 -27.59
CA GLY A 637 -14.75 -0.83 -27.14
C GLY A 637 -15.16 -0.78 -25.68
N VAL A 638 -15.96 0.21 -25.32
CA VAL A 638 -16.64 0.27 -24.01
C VAL A 638 -18.14 0.39 -24.17
N TYR A 639 -18.89 -0.20 -23.24
CA TYR A 639 -20.29 0.13 -23.02
C TYR A 639 -20.39 1.10 -21.84
N VAL A 640 -21.23 2.13 -21.98
CA VAL A 640 -21.51 3.10 -20.92
C VAL A 640 -22.95 2.93 -20.47
N TYR A 641 -23.14 2.72 -19.17
CA TYR A 641 -24.44 2.50 -18.54
C TYR A 641 -24.72 3.58 -17.51
N GLY A 642 -25.99 3.96 -17.36
CA GLY A 642 -26.52 4.46 -16.09
C GLY A 642 -27.11 3.30 -15.28
N ILE A 643 -27.34 3.53 -13.99
CA ILE A 643 -27.90 2.53 -13.08
C ILE A 643 -29.07 3.13 -12.32
N ASN A 644 -30.24 2.56 -12.53
CA ASN A 644 -31.40 2.79 -11.68
C ASN A 644 -31.47 1.65 -10.65
N PRO A 645 -31.33 1.92 -9.34
CA PRO A 645 -31.34 0.89 -8.31
C PRO A 645 -32.60 0.03 -8.28
N LYS A 646 -33.71 0.49 -8.86
CA LYS A 646 -34.97 -0.26 -8.92
C LYS A 646 -35.14 -1.09 -10.19
N THR A 647 -34.59 -0.62 -11.31
CA THR A 647 -34.85 -1.21 -12.64
C THR A 647 -33.60 -1.76 -13.34
N GLY A 648 -32.40 -1.52 -12.80
CA GLY A 648 -31.15 -2.05 -13.33
C GLY A 648 -30.39 -1.11 -14.28
N PHE A 649 -29.67 -1.72 -15.22
CA PHE A 649 -28.73 -1.03 -16.09
C PHE A 649 -29.42 -0.41 -17.31
N ILE A 650 -29.12 0.86 -17.59
CA ILE A 650 -29.65 1.63 -18.71
C ILE A 650 -28.48 1.96 -19.65
N LEU A 651 -28.43 1.34 -20.83
CA LEU A 651 -27.35 1.60 -21.79
C LEU A 651 -27.44 3.05 -22.29
N LYS A 652 -26.43 3.87 -21.99
CA LYS A 652 -26.29 5.26 -22.45
C LYS A 652 -25.64 5.35 -23.82
N GLY A 653 -24.75 4.40 -24.14
CA GLY A 653 -24.14 4.31 -25.46
C GLY A 653 -22.90 3.42 -25.48
N LYS A 654 -22.20 3.40 -26.61
CA LYS A 654 -21.02 2.58 -26.86
C LYS A 654 -19.93 3.42 -27.52
N VAL A 655 -18.68 3.21 -27.15
CA VAL A 655 -17.52 3.81 -27.85
C VAL A 655 -16.67 2.67 -28.41
N THR A 656 -16.63 2.57 -29.73
CA THR A 656 -15.93 1.50 -30.45
C THR A 656 -14.49 1.88 -30.74
N HIS A 657 -13.55 0.97 -30.49
CA HIS A 657 -12.15 1.09 -30.94
C HIS A 657 -11.88 0.29 -32.21
N TYR A 658 -12.57 -0.84 -32.39
CA TYR A 658 -12.56 -1.69 -33.59
C TYR A 658 -13.87 -2.47 -33.75
N ASP A 659 -14.17 -2.82 -35.00
CA ASP A 659 -15.29 -3.66 -35.42
C ASP A 659 -14.77 -4.53 -36.58
N GLY A 660 -14.26 -5.73 -36.29
CA GLY A 660 -13.41 -6.46 -37.25
C GLY A 660 -12.41 -7.45 -36.63
N TYR A 661 -11.61 -8.08 -37.49
CA TYR A 661 -10.36 -8.72 -37.07
C TYR A 661 -9.39 -7.63 -36.60
N TYR A 662 -8.88 -7.78 -35.38
CA TYR A 662 -8.11 -6.76 -34.68
C TYR A 662 -6.71 -7.26 -34.32
N GLY A 663 -5.80 -6.34 -34.06
CA GLY A 663 -4.53 -6.65 -33.39
C GLY A 663 -4.62 -6.35 -31.89
N ASP A 664 -3.80 -7.03 -31.08
CA ASP A 664 -3.80 -6.94 -29.61
C ASP A 664 -3.77 -5.50 -29.07
N THR A 665 -3.24 -4.55 -29.84
CA THR A 665 -3.12 -3.13 -29.45
C THR A 665 -4.43 -2.35 -29.51
N SER A 666 -5.50 -2.91 -30.08
CA SER A 666 -6.79 -2.20 -30.28
C SER A 666 -7.78 -2.41 -29.12
N HIS A 667 -7.48 -3.30 -28.18
CA HIS A 667 -8.34 -3.57 -27.02
C HIS A 667 -8.36 -2.39 -26.06
N VAL A 668 -9.56 -1.93 -25.68
CA VAL A 668 -9.69 -0.92 -24.64
C VAL A 668 -9.33 -1.53 -23.29
N LYS A 669 -8.34 -0.95 -22.62
CA LYS A 669 -7.85 -1.40 -21.31
C LYS A 669 -8.39 -0.56 -20.16
N ARG A 670 -8.66 0.73 -20.42
CA ARG A 670 -9.04 1.71 -19.40
C ARG A 670 -10.01 2.76 -19.95
N ALA A 671 -10.76 3.35 -19.04
CA ALA A 671 -11.53 4.56 -19.28
C ALA A 671 -11.36 5.53 -18.12
N LEU A 672 -11.39 6.82 -18.40
CA LEU A 672 -11.42 7.91 -17.42
C LEU A 672 -12.29 9.04 -17.96
N TYR A 673 -12.71 9.98 -17.12
CA TYR A 673 -13.38 11.20 -17.55
C TYR A 673 -12.68 12.46 -17.05
N ILE A 674 -12.84 13.54 -17.80
CA ILE A 674 -12.56 14.92 -17.38
C ILE A 674 -13.79 15.73 -17.77
N GLU A 675 -14.43 16.37 -16.79
CA GLU A 675 -15.71 17.06 -16.94
C GLU A 675 -16.75 16.14 -17.60
N ASN A 676 -17.26 16.52 -18.77
CA ASN A 676 -18.22 15.78 -19.58
C ASN A 676 -17.55 14.98 -20.72
N THR A 677 -16.23 14.82 -20.73
CA THR A 677 -15.53 14.04 -21.75
C THR A 677 -15.11 12.69 -21.19
N LEU A 678 -15.53 11.62 -21.87
CA LEU A 678 -15.05 10.26 -21.63
C LEU A 678 -13.84 9.97 -22.52
N TYR A 679 -12.75 9.50 -21.92
CA TYR A 679 -11.53 9.05 -22.58
C TYR A 679 -11.44 7.55 -22.45
N THR A 680 -11.34 6.85 -23.58
CA THR A 680 -11.18 5.39 -23.64
C THR A 680 -9.84 5.06 -24.28
N MET A 681 -9.06 4.21 -23.63
CA MET A 681 -7.66 3.98 -23.98
C MET A 681 -7.41 2.52 -24.35
N SER A 682 -6.82 2.32 -25.54
CA SER A 682 -6.13 1.10 -25.97
C SER A 682 -4.63 1.39 -26.14
N ASP A 683 -3.80 0.38 -26.40
CA ASP A 683 -2.37 0.62 -26.66
C ASP A 683 -2.16 1.50 -27.90
N ALA A 684 -3.04 1.38 -28.90
CA ALA A 684 -2.92 2.14 -30.13
C ALA A 684 -3.33 3.62 -29.99
N LYS A 685 -4.35 3.93 -29.17
CA LYS A 685 -4.99 5.26 -29.17
C LYS A 685 -5.83 5.55 -27.93
N ILE A 686 -6.07 6.85 -27.72
CA ILE A 686 -7.11 7.38 -26.83
C ILE A 686 -8.23 7.98 -27.68
N VAL A 687 -9.48 7.61 -27.40
CA VAL A 687 -10.68 8.15 -28.05
C VAL A 687 -11.48 8.97 -27.05
N MET A 688 -11.87 10.19 -27.45
CA MET A 688 -12.63 11.13 -26.63
C MET A 688 -14.07 11.22 -27.12
N SER A 689 -15.03 11.09 -26.20
CA SER A 689 -16.46 11.10 -26.48
C SER A 689 -17.21 11.98 -25.50
N ASP A 690 -18.24 12.70 -25.97
CA ASP A 690 -19.03 13.63 -25.16
C ASP A 690 -20.12 12.89 -24.37
N LEU A 691 -19.97 12.83 -23.04
CA LEU A 691 -20.94 12.19 -22.14
C LEU A 691 -22.31 12.89 -22.17
N SER A 692 -22.36 14.18 -22.53
CA SER A 692 -23.61 14.96 -22.60
C SER A 692 -24.34 14.83 -23.94
N LYS A 693 -23.67 14.29 -24.97
CA LYS A 693 -24.20 14.15 -26.34
C LYS A 693 -24.16 12.71 -26.84
N ALA A 694 -24.73 11.80 -26.06
CA ALA A 694 -24.86 10.38 -26.43
C ALA A 694 -23.53 9.75 -26.89
N LEU A 695 -22.40 10.15 -26.29
CA LEU A 695 -21.05 9.69 -26.61
C LEU A 695 -20.62 10.03 -28.06
N GLU A 696 -21.07 11.18 -28.60
CA GLU A 696 -20.55 11.69 -29.85
C GLU A 696 -19.04 11.81 -29.78
N ARG A 697 -18.37 11.24 -30.77
CA ARG A 697 -16.91 11.21 -30.83
C ARG A 697 -16.37 12.61 -31.10
N MET A 698 -15.54 13.11 -30.20
CA MET A 698 -14.99 14.47 -30.24
C MET A 698 -13.61 14.50 -30.91
N ASN A 699 -12.74 13.55 -30.58
CA ASN A 699 -11.35 13.50 -31.06
C ASN A 699 -10.75 12.09 -30.87
N GLU A 700 -9.57 11.86 -31.46
CA GLU A 700 -8.68 10.76 -31.10
C GLU A 700 -7.21 11.21 -31.07
N VAL A 701 -6.41 10.55 -30.23
CA VAL A 701 -4.96 10.71 -30.21
C VAL A 701 -4.33 9.34 -30.36
N LYS A 702 -3.44 9.17 -31.34
CA LYS A 702 -2.66 7.94 -31.55
C LYS A 702 -1.46 7.92 -30.61
N LEU A 703 -1.18 6.75 -30.04
CA LEU A 703 -0.03 6.49 -29.16
C LEU A 703 1.06 5.67 -29.87
N LEU A 704 0.64 4.81 -30.83
CA LEU A 704 1.50 3.98 -31.67
C LEU A 704 1.39 4.35 -33.16
#